data_AF-A0A182IU00-F1
#
_entry.id   AF-A0A182IU00-F1
#
_cell.length_a   1.000
_cell.length_b   1.000
_cell.length_c   1.000
_cell.angle_alpha   90.00
_cell.angle_beta   90.00
_cell.angle_gamma   90.00
#
_symmetry.space_group_name_H-M   'P 1'
#
loop_
_entity.id
_entity.type
_entity.pdbx_description
1 polymer ?
#
loop_
_entity_poly.entity_id
_entity_poly.type
_entity_poly.pdbx_seq_one_letter_code
_entity_poly.pdbx_strand_id
1 'polypeptide(L)'
;MGAMFRSEEMSMVQLLIQPEAAYQSVAELGELGIAQFRDLNADINMFQRKYTSEIRRCEEMERKIGYIRREIAKDGTVQIPEMPEVIPRTPNSREIIDLEAQLEKTENEIVELSENNHALLQNFMELTELKNVLEKTQVFFSDKSNVQNLEATGGEVANDGKPLGFVAGVISRERVIGFERMLWRVSRGNIFLRQATLEEALVDPKTGDSVHKLVFVAFFQGEQLKSRVKKVCTGYHASLYPCPNESNEREEMLRGVRTRIEDLKMVLGQTSDQRQRVLLNVAKEVPTWEIIVKKVKAIYHTLNMFNVDVSKKCLFGEAWVPTDSLQDVKTALVSGSAAVGSAVPSFLNIIATDEVPPTYNKTNKFTRGFQNLIEAYGIASYREANPALYTIITFPFLFAIMFGDLGHGLILLLLGLWMVLWEKTLDKNKEEIWQLFFGGRYIILLMGIFSMYTGFVYNDVFSKTMNIFGSGWSINYNTSTIMENKELQLNPSEDYSETVYWYGLDPLWMLATNKIIFLNSFKMKLSIIFGVVHMIFGVCMSLVNHRHFHRLENVLLEFIPQILFLILLFAYMCFMMFFKWIAYSAVTDEDHLKPGCAPSVLIMFINMMLFKSQEPLDTCKEFMFDGQKTLQVIFIVLGLICIPWLLLAKPFFIMYKRKGKAHDHVAEPAPQPAGGHGHDDEPMSEIFIYQAIHTIEYILSTISHTASYLRLWALSLAHAQLSEVLYTMVFHIGLQNDSYVGAIMIWVVFWPWSVLTIGILVGMEGLSAFLHTLRLHWVEFMSKFYEGLGYAFKPFSFKALLEEEEAE
;
A
#
# COMPACT_ATOMS: atom_id res chain seq x y z
N MET A 1 29.29 -4.26 -5.70
CA MET A 1 28.43 -5.48 -5.60
C MET A 1 28.22 -5.99 -4.16
N GLY A 2 29.08 -5.64 -3.18
CA GLY A 2 28.88 -6.07 -1.78
C GLY A 2 27.78 -5.34 -0.97
N ALA A 3 27.31 -4.19 -1.44
CA ALA A 3 26.42 -3.28 -0.69
C ALA A 3 24.95 -3.74 -0.55
N MET A 4 24.51 -4.77 -1.28
CA MET A 4 23.16 -5.33 -1.12
C MET A 4 23.13 -6.51 -0.14
N PHE A 5 24.24 -7.24 -0.03
CA PHE A 5 24.29 -8.43 0.81
C PHE A 5 24.21 -8.09 2.31
N ARG A 6 24.69 -6.90 2.69
CA ARG A 6 24.64 -6.36 4.05
C ARG A 6 24.36 -4.87 4.01
N SER A 7 23.94 -4.34 5.15
CA SER A 7 23.81 -2.89 5.32
C SER A 7 25.14 -2.16 5.14
N GLU A 8 25.04 -0.91 4.72
CA GLU A 8 26.19 -0.03 4.58
C GLU A 8 26.81 0.31 5.93
N GLU A 9 28.11 0.61 5.93
CA GLU A 9 28.80 1.08 7.13
C GLU A 9 28.45 2.53 7.41
N MET A 10 27.82 2.78 8.55
CA MET A 10 27.47 4.10 9.05
C MET A 10 28.53 4.64 10.00
N SER A 11 28.83 5.93 9.85
CA SER A 11 29.66 6.69 10.77
C SER A 11 28.82 7.76 11.45
N MET A 12 28.97 7.89 12.77
CA MET A 12 28.39 9.02 13.49
C MET A 12 29.27 10.25 13.27
N VAL A 13 28.63 11.32 12.84
CA VAL A 13 29.29 12.56 12.47
C VAL A 13 28.73 13.70 13.29
N GLN A 14 29.62 14.52 13.85
CA GLN A 14 29.29 15.78 14.48
C GLN A 14 29.63 16.94 13.53
N LEU A 15 28.63 17.76 13.30
CA LEU A 15 28.64 18.92 12.42
C LEU A 15 28.72 20.17 13.30
N LEU A 16 29.77 20.97 13.08
CA LEU A 16 29.89 22.29 13.68
C LEU A 16 29.65 23.33 12.61
N ILE A 17 28.52 24.02 12.72
CA ILE A 17 28.04 24.96 11.71
C ILE A 17 27.84 26.32 12.35
N GLN A 18 28.26 27.37 11.65
CA GLN A 18 28.02 28.74 12.08
C GLN A 18 26.56 29.14 11.83
N PRO A 19 25.93 29.95 12.72
CA PRO A 19 24.54 30.36 12.56
C PRO A 19 24.23 31.05 11.23
N GLU A 20 25.17 31.82 10.67
CA GLU A 20 25.01 32.53 9.39
C GLU A 20 24.99 31.56 8.19
N ALA A 21 25.83 30.51 8.24
CA ALA A 21 25.93 29.50 7.19
C ALA A 21 24.98 28.31 7.40
N ALA A 22 24.25 28.26 8.52
CA ALA A 22 23.46 27.10 8.94
C ALA A 22 22.36 26.75 7.95
N TYR A 23 21.59 27.75 7.51
CA TYR A 23 20.50 27.55 6.56
C TYR A 23 21.01 27.00 5.23
N GLN A 24 22.04 27.61 4.64
CA GLN A 24 22.57 27.18 3.35
C GLN A 24 23.26 25.82 3.44
N SER A 25 23.98 25.54 4.54
CA SER A 25 24.64 24.24 4.73
C SER A 25 23.62 23.11 4.84
N VAL A 26 22.53 23.29 5.61
CA VAL A 26 21.46 22.30 5.72
C VAL A 26 20.69 22.16 4.40
N ALA A 27 20.52 23.25 3.64
CA ALA A 27 19.93 23.21 2.31
C ALA A 27 20.74 22.33 1.33
N GLU A 28 22.06 22.53 1.24
CA GLU A 28 22.92 21.70 0.39
C GLU A 28 22.96 20.24 0.87
N LEU A 29 22.93 19.99 2.19
CA LEU A 29 22.82 18.64 2.75
C LEU A 29 21.47 17.96 2.42
N GLY A 30 20.38 18.73 2.40
CA GLY A 30 19.05 18.24 2.03
C GLY A 30 18.90 17.93 0.54
N GLU A 31 19.63 18.63 -0.34
CA GLU A 31 19.72 18.30 -1.77
C GLU A 31 20.52 17.02 -2.01
N LEU A 32 21.56 16.76 -1.21
CA LEU A 32 22.32 15.50 -1.27
C LEU A 32 21.51 14.30 -0.74
N GLY A 33 20.79 14.48 0.37
CA GLY A 33 19.89 13.44 0.89
C GLY A 33 20.60 12.23 1.51
N ILE A 34 21.71 12.44 2.24
CA ILE A 34 22.58 11.36 2.75
C ILE A 34 22.82 11.40 4.26
N ALA A 35 22.25 12.38 4.98
CA ALA A 35 22.45 12.54 6.42
C ALA A 35 21.13 12.32 7.17
N GLN A 36 21.13 11.44 8.17
CA GLN A 36 20.02 11.31 9.10
C GLN A 36 20.39 12.03 10.40
N PHE A 37 19.72 13.14 10.68
CA PHE A 37 19.97 13.95 11.87
C PHE A 37 19.36 13.32 13.12
N ARG A 38 20.09 13.43 14.23
CA ARG A 38 19.62 13.06 15.56
C ARG A 38 19.06 14.27 16.28
N ASP A 39 17.94 14.10 16.99
CA ASP A 39 17.41 15.16 17.84
C ASP A 39 18.23 15.26 19.12
N LEU A 40 19.04 16.32 19.22
CA LEU A 40 19.83 16.63 20.42
C LEU A 40 19.00 17.31 21.51
N ASN A 41 17.78 17.76 21.18
CA ASN A 41 16.91 18.56 22.03
C ASN A 41 15.64 17.80 22.42
N ALA A 42 15.72 16.48 22.58
CA ALA A 42 14.56 15.62 22.90
C ALA A 42 13.86 16.02 24.22
N ASP A 43 14.62 16.49 25.21
CA ASP A 43 14.09 16.91 26.52
C ASP A 43 13.45 18.30 26.50
N ILE A 44 13.58 19.05 25.41
CA ILE A 44 13.09 20.43 25.28
C ILE A 44 11.78 20.43 24.49
N ASN A 45 10.74 21.03 25.09
CA ASN A 45 9.45 21.23 24.43
C ASN A 45 9.59 22.00 23.11
N MET A 46 8.81 21.61 22.10
CA MET A 46 8.87 22.18 20.74
C MET A 46 8.75 23.72 20.69
N PHE A 47 7.98 24.33 21.59
CA PHE A 47 7.82 25.79 21.67
C PHE A 47 9.04 26.55 22.20
N GLN A 48 9.90 25.88 22.96
CA GLN A 48 11.09 26.50 23.55
C GLN A 48 12.31 26.43 22.62
N ARG A 49 12.20 25.68 21.51
CA ARG A 49 13.26 25.58 20.52
C ARG A 49 13.42 26.88 19.75
N LYS A 50 14.64 27.14 19.26
CA LYS A 50 15.05 28.45 18.74
C LYS A 50 14.33 28.87 17.45
N TYR A 51 14.06 27.94 16.53
CA TYR A 51 13.55 28.24 15.18
C TYR A 51 12.02 28.12 15.06
N THR A 52 11.29 27.99 16.17
CA THR A 52 9.84 27.76 16.15
C THR A 52 9.04 28.93 15.55
N SER A 53 9.52 30.17 15.67
CA SER A 53 8.88 31.32 15.00
C SER A 53 8.93 31.23 13.48
N GLU A 54 10.06 30.76 12.92
CA GLU A 54 10.22 30.61 11.47
C GLU A 54 9.39 29.44 10.94
N ILE A 55 9.29 28.34 11.71
CA ILE A 55 8.40 27.21 11.35
C ILE A 55 6.94 27.69 11.30
N ARG A 56 6.49 28.46 12.29
CA ARG A 56 5.13 29.02 12.30
C ARG A 56 4.87 29.95 11.11
N ARG A 57 5.88 30.73 10.71
CA ARG A 57 5.80 31.58 9.51
C ARG A 57 5.66 30.75 8.23
N CYS A 58 6.39 29.64 8.12
CA CYS A 58 6.24 28.70 7.01
C CYS A 58 4.86 28.04 6.99
N GLU A 59 4.33 27.62 8.15
CA GLU A 59 2.98 27.07 8.27
C GLU A 59 1.90 28.08 7.88
N GLU A 60 2.12 29.37 8.17
CA GLU A 60 1.23 30.43 7.72
C GLU A 60 1.27 30.58 6.19
N MET A 61 2.45 30.53 5.58
CA MET A 61 2.58 30.52 4.10
C MET A 61 1.90 29.30 3.48
N GLU A 62 2.04 28.10 4.08
CA GLU A 62 1.32 26.90 3.65
C GLU A 62 -0.20 27.07 3.76
N ARG A 63 -0.70 27.69 4.85
CA ARG A 63 -2.12 28.02 5.02
C ARG A 63 -2.62 28.93 3.91
N LYS A 64 -1.85 29.96 3.53
CA LYS A 64 -2.19 30.89 2.43
C LYS A 64 -2.25 30.15 1.10
N ILE A 65 -1.25 29.33 0.79
CA ILE A 65 -1.22 28.49 -0.43
C ILE A 65 -2.41 27.51 -0.45
N GLY A 66 -2.73 26.88 0.68
CA GLY A 66 -3.87 25.97 0.83
C GLY A 66 -5.22 26.68 0.64
N TYR A 67 -5.34 27.96 1.01
CA TYR A 67 -6.51 28.78 0.68
C TYR A 67 -6.60 29.04 -0.83
N ILE A 68 -5.51 29.48 -1.45
CA ILE A 68 -5.43 29.75 -2.90
C ILE A 68 -5.80 28.49 -3.70
N ARG A 69 -5.27 27.31 -3.32
CA ARG A 69 -5.60 26.03 -3.97
C ARG A 69 -7.09 25.70 -3.88
N ARG A 70 -7.71 25.93 -2.73
CA ARG A 70 -9.16 25.71 -2.55
C ARG A 70 -10.00 26.63 -3.44
N GLU A 71 -9.59 27.89 -3.63
CA GLU A 71 -10.27 28.80 -4.54
C GLU A 71 -10.10 28.40 -6.01
N ILE A 72 -8.91 27.93 -6.42
CA ILE A 72 -8.68 27.40 -7.78
C ILE A 72 -9.56 26.16 -8.02
N ALA A 73 -9.65 25.27 -7.03
CA ALA A 73 -10.45 24.05 -7.13
C ALA A 73 -11.97 24.34 -7.26
N LYS A 74 -12.48 25.39 -6.60
CA LYS A 74 -13.89 25.81 -6.70
C LYS A 74 -14.30 26.23 -8.11
N ASP A 75 -13.41 26.86 -8.87
CA ASP A 75 -13.73 27.34 -10.23
C ASP A 75 -13.77 26.20 -11.27
N GLY A 76 -13.19 25.03 -10.97
CA GLY A 76 -13.31 23.77 -11.75
C GLY A 76 -12.78 23.78 -13.19
N THR A 77 -12.45 24.96 -13.73
CA THR A 77 -12.06 25.21 -15.13
C THR A 77 -10.55 25.36 -15.31
N VAL A 78 -9.81 25.62 -14.23
CA VAL A 78 -8.35 25.77 -14.25
C VAL A 78 -7.71 24.51 -13.66
N GLN A 79 -7.09 23.70 -14.50
CA GLN A 79 -6.24 22.61 -14.03
C GLN A 79 -4.90 23.20 -13.58
N ILE A 80 -4.52 22.92 -12.34
CA ILE A 80 -3.18 23.22 -11.83
C ILE A 80 -2.20 22.41 -12.69
N PRO A 81 -1.22 23.04 -13.36
CA PRO A 81 -0.19 22.31 -14.07
C PRO A 81 0.49 21.31 -13.14
N GLU A 82 0.69 20.07 -13.60
CA GLU A 82 1.51 19.11 -12.88
C GLU A 82 2.91 19.69 -12.64
N MET A 83 3.53 19.22 -11.56
CA MET A 83 4.83 19.61 -11.00
C MET A 83 5.82 20.12 -12.07
N PRO A 84 6.53 21.24 -11.81
CA PRO A 84 7.57 21.69 -12.72
C PRO A 84 8.62 20.60 -12.93
N GLU A 85 9.00 20.31 -14.18
CA GLU A 85 10.02 19.30 -14.56
C GLU A 85 11.39 19.56 -13.89
N VAL A 86 11.60 20.79 -13.39
CA VAL A 86 12.81 21.20 -12.67
C VAL A 86 12.42 21.54 -11.24
N ILE A 87 12.93 20.73 -10.29
CA ILE A 87 12.80 21.01 -8.86
C ILE A 87 13.51 22.35 -8.59
N PRO A 88 12.81 23.37 -8.06
CA PRO A 88 13.41 24.67 -7.79
C PRO A 88 14.52 24.55 -6.74
N ARG A 89 15.59 25.34 -6.91
CA ARG A 89 16.66 25.45 -5.91
C ARG A 89 16.09 25.99 -4.60
N THR A 90 16.66 25.57 -3.48
CA THR A 90 16.38 26.18 -2.18
C THR A 90 16.60 27.71 -2.24
N PRO A 91 15.61 28.52 -1.84
CA PRO A 91 15.72 29.96 -1.89
C PRO A 91 16.67 30.46 -0.82
N ASN A 92 17.30 31.61 -1.06
CA ASN A 92 18.04 32.31 -0.02
C ASN A 92 17.08 32.82 1.06
N SER A 93 17.59 33.04 2.29
CA SER A 93 16.78 33.56 3.40
C SER A 93 16.08 34.89 3.09
N ARG A 94 16.64 35.71 2.19
CA ARG A 94 16.04 36.97 1.72
C ARG A 94 14.85 36.74 0.79
N GLU A 95 14.96 35.77 -0.11
CA GLU A 95 13.90 35.44 -1.08
C GLU A 95 12.64 34.89 -0.38
N ILE A 96 12.77 34.32 0.82
CA ILE A 96 11.62 33.91 1.65
C ILE A 96 10.74 35.11 2.04
N ILE A 97 11.37 36.25 2.35
CA ILE A 97 10.65 37.47 2.73
C ILE A 97 9.89 38.02 1.51
N ASP A 98 10.53 38.02 0.35
CA ASP A 98 9.90 38.45 -0.91
C ASP A 98 8.73 37.53 -1.29
N LEU A 99 8.91 36.20 -1.11
CA LEU A 99 7.88 35.21 -1.36
C LEU A 99 6.67 35.39 -0.42
N GLU A 100 6.90 35.66 0.86
CA GLU A 100 5.82 35.93 1.81
C GLU A 100 5.02 37.18 1.41
N ALA A 101 5.70 38.27 1.03
CA ALA A 101 5.05 39.49 0.57
C ALA A 101 4.23 39.24 -0.72
N GLN A 102 4.74 38.41 -1.63
CA GLN A 102 4.03 38.01 -2.84
C GLN A 102 2.80 37.15 -2.53
N LEU A 103 2.92 36.17 -1.62
CA LEU A 103 1.81 35.32 -1.19
C LEU A 103 0.72 36.12 -0.46
N GLU A 104 1.12 37.05 0.41
CA GLU A 104 0.17 37.91 1.11
C GLU A 104 -0.57 38.85 0.15
N LYS A 105 0.13 39.44 -0.82
CA LYS A 105 -0.50 40.28 -1.83
C LYS A 105 -1.50 39.51 -2.68
N THR A 106 -1.14 38.29 -3.11
CA THR A 106 -2.01 37.44 -3.94
C THR A 106 -3.20 36.89 -3.16
N GLU A 107 -3.02 36.49 -1.89
CA GLU A 107 -4.12 36.11 -1.00
C GLU A 107 -5.11 37.27 -0.84
N ASN A 108 -4.62 38.47 -0.52
CA ASN A 108 -5.48 39.65 -0.34
C ASN A 108 -6.25 39.99 -1.63
N GLU A 109 -5.60 39.95 -2.80
CA GLU A 109 -6.27 40.19 -4.09
C GLU A 109 -7.38 39.15 -4.36
N ILE A 110 -7.14 37.87 -4.07
CA ILE A 110 -8.13 36.80 -4.25
C ILE A 110 -9.29 36.96 -3.25
N VAL A 111 -9.00 37.30 -2.00
CA VAL A 111 -10.01 37.54 -0.96
C VAL A 111 -10.91 38.71 -1.36
N GLU A 112 -10.32 39.85 -1.75
CA GLU A 112 -11.07 41.02 -2.19
C GLU A 112 -11.95 40.71 -3.42
N LEU A 113 -11.40 40.01 -4.41
CA LEU A 113 -12.18 39.58 -5.58
C LEU A 113 -13.33 38.64 -5.21
N SER A 114 -13.12 37.74 -4.24
CA SER A 114 -14.14 36.81 -3.77
C SER A 114 -15.26 37.52 -2.99
N GLU A 115 -14.91 38.43 -2.09
CA GLU A 115 -15.87 39.26 -1.35
C GLU A 115 -16.70 40.15 -2.29
N ASN A 116 -16.04 40.80 -3.26
CA ASN A 116 -16.70 41.61 -4.27
C ASN A 116 -17.65 40.77 -5.14
N ASN A 117 -17.22 39.58 -5.56
CA ASN A 117 -18.05 38.68 -6.34
C ASN A 117 -19.26 38.19 -5.53
N HIS A 118 -19.07 37.86 -4.25
CA HIS A 118 -20.16 37.46 -3.37
C HIS A 118 -21.20 38.59 -3.20
N ALA A 119 -20.75 39.83 -2.96
CA ALA A 119 -21.62 40.99 -2.86
C ALA A 119 -22.38 41.26 -4.17
N LEU A 120 -21.73 41.12 -5.33
CA LEU A 120 -22.36 41.26 -6.64
C LEU A 120 -23.40 40.17 -6.90
N LEU A 121 -23.10 38.92 -6.59
CA LEU A 121 -24.03 37.79 -6.70
C LEU A 121 -25.24 37.95 -5.77
N GLN A 122 -25.03 38.45 -4.55
CA GLN A 122 -26.13 38.75 -3.63
C GLN A 122 -27.04 39.85 -4.20
N ASN A 123 -26.47 40.97 -4.66
CA ASN A 123 -27.23 42.05 -5.27
C ASN A 123 -27.99 41.58 -6.54
N PHE A 124 -27.35 40.74 -7.34
CA PHE A 124 -27.95 40.14 -8.53
C PHE A 124 -29.13 39.23 -8.18
N MET A 125 -29.00 38.41 -7.12
CA MET A 125 -30.09 37.60 -6.60
C MET A 125 -31.26 38.47 -6.13
N GLU A 126 -31.00 39.48 -5.30
CA GLU A 126 -32.05 40.33 -4.73
C GLU A 126 -32.84 41.06 -5.82
N LEU A 127 -32.17 41.54 -6.87
CA LEU A 127 -32.82 42.18 -8.01
C LEU A 127 -33.59 41.17 -8.89
N THR A 128 -33.08 39.96 -9.05
CA THR A 128 -33.76 38.90 -9.80
C THR A 128 -35.02 38.43 -9.06
N GLU A 129 -34.96 38.31 -7.73
CA GLU A 129 -36.13 38.07 -6.90
C GLU A 129 -37.16 39.19 -7.03
N LEU A 130 -36.72 40.45 -6.94
CA LEU A 130 -37.59 41.62 -7.12
C LEU A 130 -38.26 41.63 -8.49
N LYS A 131 -37.52 41.37 -9.58
CA LYS A 131 -38.05 41.26 -10.94
C LYS A 131 -39.17 40.22 -11.00
N ASN A 132 -38.91 39.02 -10.49
CA ASN A 132 -39.86 37.92 -10.53
C ASN A 132 -41.10 38.20 -9.64
N VAL A 133 -40.93 38.87 -8.51
CA VAL A 133 -42.04 39.36 -7.68
C VAL A 133 -42.89 40.33 -8.48
N LEU A 134 -42.31 41.34 -9.14
CA LEU A 134 -43.06 42.34 -9.89
C LEU A 134 -43.81 41.72 -11.08
N GLU A 135 -43.19 40.83 -11.85
CA GLU A 135 -43.79 40.13 -12.99
C GLU A 135 -44.98 39.25 -12.58
N LYS A 136 -44.81 38.38 -11.57
CA LYS A 136 -45.90 37.49 -11.12
C LYS A 136 -46.99 38.25 -10.37
N THR A 137 -46.63 39.32 -9.66
CA THR A 137 -47.60 40.19 -8.95
C THR A 137 -48.49 40.95 -9.92
N GLN A 138 -48.00 41.34 -11.10
CA GLN A 138 -48.82 41.94 -12.15
C GLN A 138 -49.96 41.00 -12.58
N VAL A 139 -49.67 39.71 -12.75
CA VAL A 139 -50.69 38.67 -13.07
C VAL A 139 -51.71 38.54 -11.94
N PHE A 140 -51.26 38.52 -10.68
CA PHE A 140 -52.17 38.44 -9.54
C PHE A 140 -53.10 39.67 -9.40
N PHE A 141 -52.65 40.84 -9.83
CA PHE A 141 -53.44 42.06 -9.82
C PHE A 141 -54.36 42.20 -11.05
N SER A 142 -54.01 41.64 -12.21
CA SER A 142 -54.92 41.60 -13.37
C SER A 142 -56.11 40.67 -13.16
N ASP A 143 -55.94 39.60 -12.38
CA ASP A 143 -57.01 38.68 -11.97
C ASP A 143 -58.01 39.29 -10.97
N LYS A 144 -57.89 40.58 -10.62
CA LYS A 144 -58.80 41.32 -9.72
C LYS A 144 -60.27 41.29 -10.16
N SER A 145 -60.58 41.02 -11.42
CA SER A 145 -61.96 40.81 -11.88
C SER A 145 -62.65 39.62 -11.19
N ASN A 146 -61.89 38.63 -10.69
CA ASN A 146 -62.43 37.50 -9.93
C ASN A 146 -62.49 37.73 -8.42
N VAL A 147 -61.78 38.72 -7.87
CA VAL A 147 -61.78 39.00 -6.42
C VAL A 147 -63.02 39.81 -6.01
N GLN A 148 -63.51 40.71 -6.87
CA GLN A 148 -64.79 41.38 -6.66
C GLN A 148 -65.99 40.40 -6.68
N ASN A 149 -65.87 39.25 -7.34
CA ASN A 149 -66.96 38.25 -7.40
C ASN A 149 -67.05 37.36 -6.15
N LEU A 150 -66.04 37.33 -5.26
CA LEU A 150 -66.10 36.60 -3.97
C LEU A 150 -66.67 37.44 -2.82
N GLU A 151 -66.88 38.75 -3.03
CA GLU A 151 -67.58 39.62 -2.06
C GLU A 151 -69.10 39.37 -2.04
N ALA A 152 -69.64 38.52 -2.92
CA ALA A 152 -71.08 38.25 -3.03
C ALA A 152 -71.60 37.03 -2.24
N THR A 153 -70.74 36.23 -1.57
CA THR A 153 -71.17 34.97 -0.92
C THR A 153 -70.73 34.78 0.53
N GLY A 154 -70.41 35.85 1.26
CA GLY A 154 -70.07 35.73 2.68
C GLY A 154 -70.28 36.98 3.52
N GLY A 155 -71.51 37.22 3.95
CA GLY A 155 -71.85 37.97 5.16
C GLY A 155 -71.63 39.49 5.15
N GLU A 156 -72.71 40.23 5.43
CA GLU A 156 -72.73 41.68 5.63
C GLU A 156 -71.70 42.14 6.68
N VAL A 157 -70.57 42.68 6.21
CA VAL A 157 -69.77 43.63 6.98
C VAL A 157 -69.43 44.81 6.07
N ALA A 158 -70.04 45.93 6.39
CA ALA A 158 -69.75 47.31 6.01
C ALA A 158 -68.69 47.52 4.91
N ASN A 159 -69.22 47.95 3.77
CA ASN A 159 -68.55 48.73 2.74
C ASN A 159 -67.86 49.97 3.36
N ASP A 160 -66.60 49.83 3.74
CA ASP A 160 -65.70 50.94 4.05
C ASP A 160 -64.59 50.85 3.02
N GLY A 161 -64.60 51.74 2.02
CA GLY A 161 -63.71 51.77 0.85
C GLY A 161 -62.23 52.04 1.17
N LYS A 162 -61.72 51.43 2.23
CA LYS A 162 -60.31 51.45 2.63
C LYS A 162 -59.54 50.49 1.73
N PRO A 163 -58.45 50.94 1.09
CA PRO A 163 -57.65 50.07 0.24
C PRO A 163 -57.10 48.89 1.03
N LEU A 164 -57.21 47.68 0.47
CA LEU A 164 -56.59 46.48 1.00
C LEU A 164 -55.07 46.66 1.04
N GLY A 165 -54.47 46.41 2.21
CA GLY A 165 -53.03 46.34 2.34
C GLY A 165 -52.54 45.00 1.81
N PHE A 166 -51.41 44.99 1.10
CA PHE A 166 -50.75 43.75 0.72
C PHE A 166 -49.27 43.76 1.05
N VAL A 167 -48.70 42.57 1.17
CA VAL A 167 -47.27 42.33 1.32
C VAL A 167 -46.87 41.27 0.30
N ALA A 168 -45.86 41.58 -0.51
CA ALA A 168 -45.29 40.67 -1.49
C ALA A 168 -43.87 40.27 -1.04
N GLY A 169 -43.50 39.02 -1.29
CA GLY A 169 -42.20 38.51 -0.92
C GLY A 169 -41.89 37.16 -1.54
N VAL A 170 -40.70 36.66 -1.24
CA VAL A 170 -40.18 35.39 -1.72
C VAL A 170 -39.88 34.49 -0.54
N ILE A 171 -40.18 33.19 -0.68
CA ILE A 171 -39.93 32.17 0.33
C ILE A 171 -39.42 30.88 -0.33
N SER A 172 -38.59 30.12 0.38
CA SER A 172 -38.17 28.77 -0.06
C SER A 172 -39.38 27.82 -0.12
N ARG A 173 -39.43 27.00 -1.19
CA ARG A 173 -40.55 26.08 -1.46
C ARG A 173 -40.83 25.11 -0.32
N GLU A 174 -39.80 24.66 0.40
CA GLU A 174 -39.92 23.69 1.49
C GLU A 174 -40.70 24.23 2.70
N ARG A 175 -40.62 25.55 2.95
CA ARG A 175 -41.18 26.18 4.15
C ARG A 175 -42.58 26.74 3.95
N VAL A 176 -43.12 26.67 2.72
CA VAL A 176 -44.42 27.24 2.33
C VAL A 176 -45.59 26.66 3.13
N ILE A 177 -45.65 25.33 3.29
CA ILE A 177 -46.79 24.67 3.95
C ILE A 177 -46.89 25.11 5.43
N GLY A 178 -45.74 25.25 6.10
CA GLY A 178 -45.68 25.77 7.47
C GLY A 178 -46.07 27.24 7.55
N PHE A 179 -45.60 28.05 6.60
CA PHE A 179 -45.87 29.48 6.51
C PHE A 179 -47.37 29.78 6.32
N GLU A 180 -48.05 29.07 5.41
CA GLU A 180 -49.49 29.21 5.16
C GLU A 180 -50.32 28.90 6.40
N ARG A 181 -50.04 27.77 7.07
CA ARG A 181 -50.73 27.38 8.31
C ARG A 181 -50.56 28.42 9.42
N MET A 182 -49.38 29.03 9.53
CA MET A 182 -49.12 30.04 10.54
C MET A 182 -49.86 31.36 10.23
N LEU A 183 -49.85 31.80 8.97
CA LEU A 183 -50.63 32.95 8.51
C LEU A 183 -52.14 32.77 8.76
N TRP A 184 -52.67 31.58 8.48
CA TRP A 184 -54.07 31.25 8.76
C TRP A 184 -54.41 31.33 10.26
N ARG A 185 -53.55 30.76 11.11
CA ARG A 185 -53.75 30.76 12.58
C ARG A 185 -53.69 32.17 13.19
N VAL A 186 -52.78 33.02 12.73
CA VAL A 186 -52.61 34.38 13.27
C VAL A 186 -53.75 35.31 12.86
N SER A 187 -54.29 35.12 11.65
CA SER A 187 -55.36 35.95 11.10
C SER A 187 -56.77 35.41 11.31
N ARG A 188 -56.91 34.20 11.86
CA ARG A 188 -58.19 33.48 11.96
C ARG A 188 -58.93 33.37 10.62
N GLY A 189 -58.17 33.25 9.52
CA GLY A 189 -58.72 33.14 8.16
C GLY A 189 -58.90 34.48 7.41
N ASN A 190 -58.54 35.62 8.01
CA ASN A 190 -58.73 36.94 7.41
C ASN A 190 -57.58 37.40 6.47
N ILE A 191 -56.66 36.50 6.10
CA ILE A 191 -55.58 36.78 5.14
C ILE A 191 -55.78 35.91 3.90
N PHE A 192 -55.76 36.55 2.74
CA PHE A 192 -55.78 35.86 1.47
C PHE A 192 -54.37 35.76 0.89
N LEU A 193 -53.86 34.53 0.73
CA LEU A 193 -52.51 34.25 0.23
C LEU A 193 -52.59 33.75 -1.22
N ARG A 194 -51.88 34.41 -2.13
CA ARG A 194 -51.62 33.93 -3.50
C ARG A 194 -50.16 33.54 -3.63
N GLN A 195 -49.90 32.46 -4.36
CA GLN A 195 -48.56 31.90 -4.56
C GLN A 195 -48.31 31.58 -6.03
N ALA A 196 -47.10 31.87 -6.51
CA ALA A 196 -46.61 31.47 -7.83
C ALA A 196 -45.17 30.94 -7.71
N THR A 197 -44.95 29.74 -8.24
CA THR A 197 -43.62 29.13 -8.32
C THR A 197 -42.72 29.88 -9.29
N LEU A 198 -41.44 30.06 -8.94
CA LEU A 198 -40.42 30.38 -9.94
C LEU A 198 -40.05 29.11 -10.70
N GLU A 199 -39.91 29.24 -12.02
CA GLU A 199 -39.44 28.17 -12.91
C GLU A 199 -37.90 28.05 -12.87
N GLU A 200 -37.19 29.18 -12.72
CA GLU A 200 -35.74 29.22 -12.60
C GLU A 200 -35.29 28.98 -11.16
N ALA A 201 -34.35 28.05 -10.96
CA ALA A 201 -33.69 27.86 -9.68
C ALA A 201 -32.66 28.98 -9.47
N LEU A 202 -32.70 29.62 -8.30
CA LEU A 202 -31.73 30.65 -7.93
C LEU A 202 -30.62 30.00 -7.12
N VAL A 203 -29.37 30.31 -7.46
CA VAL A 203 -28.19 29.79 -6.74
C VAL A 203 -27.95 30.65 -5.51
N ASP A 204 -27.92 30.05 -4.32
CA ASP A 204 -27.58 30.75 -3.08
C ASP A 204 -26.10 31.21 -3.11
N PRO A 205 -25.78 32.49 -2.84
CA PRO A 205 -24.41 32.99 -2.96
C PRO A 205 -23.49 32.41 -1.88
N LYS A 206 -24.06 31.88 -0.78
CA LYS A 206 -23.31 31.35 0.36
C LYS A 206 -23.06 29.84 0.28
N THR A 207 -24.04 29.08 -0.22
CA THR A 207 -23.94 27.61 -0.27
C THR A 207 -23.66 27.08 -1.67
N GLY A 208 -23.92 27.87 -2.71
CA GLY A 208 -23.82 27.41 -4.10
C GLY A 208 -24.95 26.47 -4.52
N ASP A 209 -25.94 26.25 -3.65
CA ASP A 209 -27.06 25.34 -3.93
C ASP A 209 -28.12 26.02 -4.78
N SER A 210 -28.68 25.27 -5.72
CA SER A 210 -29.84 25.68 -6.49
C SER A 210 -31.10 25.58 -5.64
N VAL A 211 -31.61 26.71 -5.14
CA VAL A 211 -32.81 26.77 -4.31
C VAL A 211 -34.02 27.18 -5.15
N HIS A 212 -35.06 26.34 -5.13
CA HIS A 212 -36.36 26.70 -5.69
C HIS A 212 -37.13 27.59 -4.72
N LYS A 213 -37.33 28.84 -5.14
CA LYS A 213 -38.09 29.85 -4.40
C LYS A 213 -39.48 30.05 -4.99
N LEU A 214 -40.38 30.60 -4.20
CA LEU A 214 -41.77 30.84 -4.55
C LEU A 214 -42.14 32.29 -4.18
N VAL A 215 -42.86 32.97 -5.07
CA VAL A 215 -43.37 34.33 -4.85
C VAL A 215 -44.75 34.23 -4.22
N PHE A 216 -44.95 34.94 -3.11
CA PHE A 216 -46.26 35.06 -2.49
C PHE A 216 -46.72 36.50 -2.37
N VAL A 217 -48.03 36.69 -2.41
CA VAL A 217 -48.70 37.96 -2.12
C VAL A 217 -49.80 37.69 -1.09
N ALA A 218 -49.70 38.35 0.06
CA ALA A 218 -50.67 38.26 1.15
C ALA A 218 -51.50 39.55 1.22
N PHE A 219 -52.80 39.45 1.04
CA PHE A 219 -53.76 40.54 1.18
C PHE A 219 -54.40 40.52 2.58
N PHE A 220 -54.49 41.67 3.22
CA PHE A 220 -55.08 41.84 4.55
C PHE A 220 -55.69 43.23 4.73
N GLN A 221 -56.62 43.34 5.66
CA GLN A 221 -57.25 44.61 6.01
C GLN A 221 -56.79 45.07 7.40
N GLY A 222 -56.24 46.29 7.49
CA GLY A 222 -55.84 46.91 8.76
C GLY A 222 -54.34 46.81 9.12
N GLU A 223 -53.86 47.81 9.86
CA GLU A 223 -52.43 48.02 10.13
C GLU A 223 -51.86 47.07 11.21
N GLN A 224 -52.68 46.67 12.18
CA GLN A 224 -52.26 45.70 13.21
C GLN A 224 -51.92 44.33 12.58
N LEU A 225 -52.69 43.88 11.58
CA LEU A 225 -52.41 42.65 10.84
C LEU A 225 -51.13 42.75 10.01
N LYS A 226 -50.85 43.91 9.39
CA LYS A 226 -49.58 44.18 8.69
C LYS A 226 -48.37 43.91 9.57
N SER A 227 -48.39 44.40 10.81
CA SER A 227 -47.29 44.21 11.77
C SER A 227 -47.10 42.73 12.15
N ARG A 228 -48.19 41.98 12.32
CA ARG A 228 -48.15 40.54 12.64
C ARG A 228 -47.66 39.71 11.45
N VAL A 229 -48.12 40.01 10.23
CA VAL A 229 -47.67 39.35 9.00
C VAL A 229 -46.18 39.57 8.79
N LYS A 230 -45.68 40.81 8.94
CA LYS A 230 -44.24 41.08 8.86
C LYS A 230 -43.43 40.24 9.85
N LYS A 231 -43.91 40.08 11.09
CA LYS A 231 -43.25 39.22 12.11
C LYS A 231 -43.23 37.74 11.70
N VAL A 232 -44.30 37.24 11.09
CA VAL A 232 -44.33 35.86 10.57
C VAL A 232 -43.36 35.71 9.39
N CYS A 233 -43.33 36.67 8.47
CA CYS A 233 -42.38 36.67 7.35
C CYS A 233 -40.93 36.66 7.83
N THR A 234 -40.58 37.48 8.83
CA THR A 234 -39.22 37.46 9.42
C THR A 234 -38.91 36.14 10.11
N GLY A 235 -39.88 35.50 10.78
CA GLY A 235 -39.68 34.21 11.44
C GLY A 235 -39.41 33.06 10.47
N TYR A 236 -40.02 33.09 9.29
CA TYR A 236 -39.79 32.08 8.23
C TYR A 236 -38.65 32.44 7.28
N HIS A 237 -37.92 33.54 7.51
CA HIS A 237 -36.84 34.05 6.66
C HIS A 237 -37.30 34.35 5.22
N ALA A 238 -38.48 34.96 5.09
CA ALA A 238 -39.01 35.42 3.81
C ALA A 238 -38.50 36.84 3.48
N SER A 239 -37.94 37.01 2.28
CA SER A 239 -37.49 38.31 1.77
C SER A 239 -38.69 39.13 1.30
N LEU A 240 -38.85 40.34 1.85
CA LEU A 240 -39.97 41.24 1.57
C LEU A 240 -39.54 42.35 0.61
N TYR A 241 -40.31 42.56 -0.45
CA TYR A 241 -40.00 43.57 -1.47
C TYR A 241 -41.10 44.64 -1.55
N PRO A 242 -40.74 45.93 -1.70
CA PRO A 242 -41.73 46.99 -1.91
C PRO A 242 -42.32 46.86 -3.31
N CYS A 243 -43.64 46.74 -3.39
CA CYS A 243 -44.36 46.66 -4.67
C CYS A 243 -45.41 47.80 -4.72
N PRO A 244 -45.33 48.71 -5.72
CA PRO A 244 -46.32 49.77 -5.90
C PRO A 244 -47.72 49.24 -6.19
N ASN A 245 -48.74 50.03 -5.83
CA ASN A 245 -50.15 49.68 -6.04
C ASN A 245 -50.57 49.89 -7.51
N GLU A 246 -50.07 50.96 -8.13
CA GLU A 246 -50.39 51.38 -9.49
C GLU A 246 -49.70 50.51 -10.54
N SER A 247 -50.40 50.20 -11.63
CA SER A 247 -49.86 49.36 -12.71
C SER A 247 -48.73 50.07 -13.46
N ASN A 248 -48.88 51.38 -13.71
CA ASN A 248 -47.90 52.17 -14.46
C ASN A 248 -46.57 52.32 -13.69
N GLU A 249 -46.63 52.59 -12.38
CA GLU A 249 -45.44 52.69 -11.53
C GLU A 249 -44.72 51.33 -11.40
N ARG A 250 -45.47 50.22 -11.41
CA ARG A 250 -44.90 48.87 -11.40
C ARG A 250 -44.15 48.57 -12.70
N GLU A 251 -44.71 48.94 -13.85
CA GLU A 251 -44.04 48.77 -15.15
C GLU A 251 -42.77 49.62 -15.26
N GLU A 252 -42.79 50.85 -14.75
CA GLU A 252 -41.63 51.72 -14.70
C GLU A 252 -40.52 51.13 -13.81
N MET A 253 -40.87 50.66 -12.60
CA MET A 253 -39.94 49.99 -11.71
C MET A 253 -39.38 48.70 -12.33
N LEU A 254 -40.22 47.92 -13.01
CA LEU A 254 -39.81 46.68 -13.69
C LEU A 254 -38.85 46.96 -14.84
N ARG A 255 -39.08 48.01 -15.65
CA ARG A 255 -38.11 48.46 -16.67
C ARG A 255 -36.78 48.86 -16.04
N GLY A 256 -36.80 49.64 -14.96
CA GLY A 256 -35.59 50.06 -14.25
C GLY A 256 -34.83 48.91 -13.59
N VAL A 257 -35.53 47.89 -13.09
CA VAL A 257 -34.89 46.68 -12.54
C VAL A 257 -34.28 45.83 -13.66
N ARG A 258 -34.94 45.70 -14.82
CA ARG A 258 -34.38 44.98 -15.97
C ARG A 258 -33.09 45.59 -16.48
N THR A 259 -33.03 46.90 -16.64
CA THR A 259 -31.79 47.59 -17.08
C THR A 259 -30.66 47.38 -16.07
N ARG A 260 -30.93 47.52 -14.76
CA ARG A 260 -29.93 47.25 -13.71
C ARG A 260 -29.45 45.80 -13.69
N ILE A 261 -30.33 44.83 -13.96
CA ILE A 261 -29.95 43.42 -14.07
C ILE A 261 -29.03 43.20 -15.27
N GLU A 262 -29.29 43.85 -16.41
CA GLU A 262 -28.41 43.77 -17.59
C GLU A 262 -27.04 44.40 -17.31
N ASP A 263 -27.01 45.57 -16.67
CA ASP A 263 -25.77 46.22 -16.25
C ASP A 263 -24.95 45.33 -15.29
N LEU A 264 -25.60 44.75 -14.27
CA LEU A 264 -24.94 43.86 -13.32
C LEU A 264 -24.46 42.57 -13.97
N LYS A 265 -25.18 42.02 -14.95
CA LYS A 265 -24.71 40.85 -15.72
C LYS A 265 -23.42 41.17 -16.47
N MET A 266 -23.30 42.36 -17.07
CA MET A 266 -22.07 42.78 -17.74
C MET A 266 -20.91 42.91 -16.75
N VAL A 267 -21.14 43.54 -15.60
CA VAL A 267 -20.11 43.66 -14.54
C VAL A 267 -19.71 42.29 -14.00
N LEU A 268 -20.67 41.39 -13.76
CA LEU A 268 -20.40 40.05 -13.25
C LEU A 268 -19.58 39.22 -14.25
N GLY A 269 -19.86 39.33 -15.55
CA GLY A 269 -19.04 38.74 -16.60
C GLY A 269 -17.60 39.26 -16.59
N GLN A 270 -17.42 40.59 -16.51
CA GLN A 270 -16.09 41.21 -16.46
C GLN A 270 -15.31 40.81 -15.20
N THR A 271 -15.96 40.79 -14.04
CA THR A 271 -15.34 40.37 -12.77
C THR A 271 -14.96 38.89 -12.80
N SER A 272 -15.82 38.03 -13.37
CA SER A 272 -15.52 36.61 -13.56
C SER A 272 -14.31 36.41 -14.47
N ASP A 273 -14.23 37.14 -15.58
CA ASP A 273 -13.08 37.08 -16.49
C ASP A 273 -11.79 37.56 -15.83
N GLN A 274 -11.86 38.64 -15.03
CA GLN A 274 -10.71 39.15 -14.28
C GLN A 274 -10.25 38.13 -13.24
N ARG A 275 -11.16 37.56 -12.46
CA ARG A 275 -10.88 36.48 -11.49
C ARG A 275 -10.20 35.30 -12.18
N GLN A 276 -10.75 34.84 -13.31
CA GLN A 276 -10.20 33.70 -14.05
C GLN A 276 -8.77 33.99 -14.54
N ARG A 277 -8.48 35.21 -15.00
CA ARG A 277 -7.11 35.61 -15.40
C ARG A 277 -6.13 35.60 -14.25
N VAL A 278 -6.52 36.15 -13.09
CA VAL A 278 -5.68 36.15 -11.89
C VAL A 278 -5.40 34.71 -11.45
N LEU A 279 -6.44 33.87 -11.38
CA LEU A 279 -6.30 32.47 -11.00
C LEU A 279 -5.46 31.66 -11.99
N LEU A 280 -5.55 31.93 -13.29
CA LEU A 280 -4.70 31.27 -14.31
C LEU A 280 -3.22 31.63 -14.17
N ASN A 281 -2.90 32.87 -13.78
CA ASN A 281 -1.53 33.29 -13.53
C ASN A 281 -0.99 32.64 -12.25
N VAL A 282 -1.77 32.69 -11.18
CA VAL A 282 -1.42 32.10 -9.87
C VAL A 282 -1.28 30.58 -9.96
N ALA A 283 -2.17 29.90 -10.69
CA ALA A 283 -2.15 28.44 -10.84
C ALA A 283 -0.84 27.90 -11.42
N LYS A 284 -0.12 28.69 -12.23
CA LYS A 284 1.19 28.30 -12.79
C LYS A 284 2.31 28.33 -11.74
N GLU A 285 2.23 29.22 -10.76
CA GLU A 285 3.30 29.46 -9.78
C GLU A 285 3.08 28.68 -8.48
N VAL A 286 1.83 28.34 -8.15
CA VAL A 286 1.45 27.61 -6.92
C VAL A 286 2.28 26.33 -6.66
N PRO A 287 2.49 25.41 -7.62
CA PRO A 287 3.28 24.21 -7.37
C PRO A 287 4.73 24.54 -6.97
N THR A 288 5.31 25.57 -7.59
CA THR A 288 6.67 26.03 -7.30
C THR A 288 6.75 26.60 -5.89
N TRP A 289 5.79 27.46 -5.51
CA TRP A 289 5.73 28.03 -4.16
C TRP A 289 5.55 26.97 -3.09
N GLU A 290 4.72 25.95 -3.34
CA GLU A 290 4.49 24.85 -2.43
C GLU A 290 5.78 24.06 -2.16
N ILE A 291 6.50 23.66 -3.22
CA ILE A 291 7.79 22.96 -3.08
C ILE A 291 8.77 23.82 -2.27
N ILE A 292 8.85 25.12 -2.57
CA ILE A 292 9.76 26.03 -1.89
C ILE A 292 9.45 26.12 -0.40
N VAL A 293 8.19 26.40 -0.03
CA VAL A 293 7.79 26.55 1.38
C VAL A 293 8.02 25.25 2.15
N LYS A 294 7.71 24.10 1.54
CA LYS A 294 7.97 22.78 2.15
C LYS A 294 9.46 22.53 2.38
N LYS A 295 10.32 22.83 1.39
CA LYS A 295 11.79 22.73 1.56
C LYS A 295 12.27 23.62 2.72
N VAL A 296 11.80 24.86 2.78
CA VAL A 296 12.18 25.82 3.83
C VAL A 296 11.74 25.34 5.21
N LYS A 297 10.49 24.85 5.34
CA LYS A 297 9.97 24.27 6.58
C LYS A 297 10.80 23.08 7.03
N ALA A 298 11.15 22.17 6.12
CA ALA A 298 11.99 21.02 6.40
C ALA A 298 13.40 21.42 6.87
N ILE A 299 14.00 22.46 6.29
CA ILE A 299 15.29 23.01 6.75
C ILE A 299 15.17 23.54 8.17
N TYR A 300 14.17 24.36 8.48
CA TYR A 300 13.99 24.93 9.82
C TYR A 300 13.64 23.87 10.87
N HIS A 301 12.86 22.85 10.50
CA HIS A 301 12.60 21.70 11.36
C HIS A 301 13.90 20.97 11.70
N THR A 302 14.78 20.75 10.71
CA THR A 302 16.10 20.15 10.90
C THR A 302 17.02 21.00 11.76
N LEU A 303 17.05 22.32 11.56
CA LEU A 303 17.80 23.24 12.41
C LEU A 303 17.29 23.25 13.86
N ASN A 304 16.03 22.91 14.10
CA ASN A 304 15.46 22.80 15.44
C ASN A 304 15.94 21.55 16.20
N MET A 305 16.47 20.54 15.49
CA MET A 305 17.11 19.36 16.09
C MET A 305 18.54 19.65 16.57
N PHE A 306 19.15 20.76 16.12
CA PHE A 306 20.51 21.14 16.50
C PHE A 306 20.55 21.82 17.85
N ASN A 307 21.61 21.54 18.62
CA ASN A 307 21.86 22.22 19.87
C ASN A 307 22.65 23.51 19.65
N VAL A 308 22.37 24.53 20.46
CA VAL A 308 23.06 25.82 20.41
C VAL A 308 24.17 25.80 21.47
N ASP A 309 25.39 26.16 21.07
CA ASP A 309 26.51 26.26 22.02
C ASP A 309 26.20 27.25 23.17
N VAL A 310 26.79 27.03 24.35
CA VAL A 310 26.74 27.94 25.50
C VAL A 310 27.28 29.32 25.13
N SER A 311 28.25 29.37 24.20
CA SER A 311 28.79 30.62 23.66
C SER A 311 27.88 31.32 22.64
N LYS A 312 26.79 30.66 22.19
CA LYS A 312 25.87 31.07 21.10
C LYS A 312 26.51 31.31 19.73
N LYS A 313 27.79 30.98 19.55
CA LYS A 313 28.53 31.25 18.30
C LYS A 313 28.43 30.13 17.26
N CYS A 314 28.10 28.92 17.68
CA CYS A 314 28.02 27.74 16.80
C CYS A 314 26.77 26.90 17.10
N LEU A 315 26.30 26.17 16.09
CA LEU A 315 25.29 25.12 16.19
C LEU A 315 25.99 23.76 16.10
N PHE A 316 25.55 22.83 16.94
CA PHE A 316 25.99 21.44 16.94
C PHE A 316 24.86 20.56 16.40
N GLY A 317 25.16 19.80 15.36
CA GLY A 317 24.28 18.75 14.84
C GLY A 317 25.00 17.42 14.85
N GLU A 318 24.31 16.36 15.21
CA GLU A 318 24.82 14.99 15.03
C GLU A 318 24.00 14.30 13.96
N ALA A 319 24.68 13.57 13.09
CA ALA A 319 24.06 12.87 11.99
C ALA A 319 24.74 11.52 11.74
N TRP A 320 23.92 10.54 11.34
CA TRP A 320 24.38 9.31 10.75
C TRP A 320 24.60 9.51 9.25
N VAL A 321 25.79 9.14 8.77
CA VAL A 321 26.17 9.26 7.36
C VAL A 321 26.85 7.96 6.92
N PRO A 322 26.55 7.44 5.70
CA PRO A 322 27.32 6.34 5.12
C PRO A 322 28.79 6.71 4.99
N THR A 323 29.67 5.80 5.40
CA THR A 323 31.13 6.02 5.43
C THR A 323 31.70 6.31 4.04
N ASP A 324 31.11 5.70 3.00
CA ASP A 324 31.46 5.94 1.60
C ASP A 324 31.22 7.39 1.14
N SER A 325 30.21 8.07 1.72
CA SER A 325 29.73 9.39 1.28
C SER A 325 30.18 10.54 2.20
N LEU A 326 31.13 10.30 3.11
CA LEU A 326 31.67 11.33 4.01
C LEU A 326 32.32 12.51 3.26
N GLN A 327 32.95 12.24 2.11
CA GLN A 327 33.57 13.29 1.29
C GLN A 327 32.52 14.22 0.68
N ASP A 328 31.37 13.69 0.27
CA ASP A 328 30.27 14.46 -0.33
C ASP A 328 29.63 15.39 0.70
N VAL A 329 29.48 14.93 1.95
CA VAL A 329 29.02 15.79 3.06
C VAL A 329 30.02 16.93 3.30
N LYS A 330 31.32 16.62 3.31
CA LYS A 330 32.37 17.63 3.54
C LYS A 330 32.39 18.69 2.44
N THR A 331 32.25 18.28 1.17
CA THR A 331 32.21 19.23 0.04
C THR A 331 30.96 20.11 0.08
N ALA A 332 29.79 19.56 0.46
CA ALA A 332 28.56 20.33 0.63
C ALA A 332 28.62 21.34 1.79
N LEU A 333 29.27 20.99 2.90
CA LEU A 333 29.48 21.94 4.00
C LEU A 333 30.38 23.11 3.59
N VAL A 334 31.40 22.83 2.79
CA VAL A 334 32.32 23.86 2.26
C VAL A 334 31.60 24.75 1.24
N SER A 335 30.80 24.18 0.32
CA SER A 335 30.03 24.97 -0.64
C SER A 335 28.97 25.85 0.04
N GLY A 336 28.28 25.32 1.07
CA GLY A 336 27.30 26.06 1.86
C GLY A 336 27.92 27.25 2.60
N SER A 337 29.12 27.08 3.18
CA SER A 337 29.85 28.19 3.83
C SER A 337 30.36 29.22 2.81
N ALA A 338 30.86 28.76 1.66
CA ALA A 338 31.35 29.62 0.59
C ALA A 338 30.24 30.51 -0.03
N ALA A 339 29.02 29.99 -0.15
CA ALA A 339 27.87 30.72 -0.69
C ALA A 339 27.49 31.94 0.17
N VAL A 340 27.72 31.89 1.48
CA VAL A 340 27.44 33.00 2.43
C VAL A 340 28.66 33.92 2.58
N GLY A 341 29.83 33.51 2.09
CA GLY A 341 31.08 34.27 2.22
C GLY A 341 31.66 34.26 3.63
N SER A 342 31.34 33.25 4.45
CA SER A 342 31.92 33.13 5.78
C SER A 342 33.41 32.76 5.69
N ALA A 343 34.23 33.42 6.52
CA ALA A 343 35.66 33.18 6.59
C ALA A 343 36.03 31.85 7.29
N VAL A 344 35.10 31.25 8.05
CA VAL A 344 35.35 30.01 8.79
C VAL A 344 34.59 28.87 8.12
N PRO A 345 35.28 27.82 7.65
CA PRO A 345 34.61 26.66 7.08
C PRO A 345 33.89 25.88 8.17
N SER A 346 32.67 25.44 7.89
CA SER A 346 31.98 24.43 8.69
C SER A 346 32.81 23.14 8.68
N PHE A 347 33.02 22.53 9.83
CA PHE A 347 33.83 21.32 9.94
C PHE A 347 33.05 20.13 10.46
N LEU A 348 33.51 18.97 10.00
CA LEU A 348 32.92 17.67 10.21
C LEU A 348 33.88 16.84 11.06
N ASN A 349 33.42 16.33 12.20
CA ASN A 349 34.19 15.44 13.06
C ASN A 349 33.52 14.06 13.13
N ILE A 350 34.30 12.99 13.09
CA ILE A 350 33.79 11.62 13.22
C ILE A 350 33.87 11.23 14.70
N ILE A 351 32.75 10.80 15.27
CA ILE A 351 32.66 10.37 16.66
C ILE A 351 32.53 8.84 16.71
N ALA A 352 33.30 8.21 17.58
CA ALA A 352 33.07 6.82 17.96
C ALA A 352 31.96 6.79 19.01
N THR A 353 30.84 6.14 18.70
CA THR A 353 29.70 5.95 19.60
C THR A 353 29.41 4.46 19.75
N ASP A 354 28.87 4.08 20.91
CA ASP A 354 28.39 2.73 21.19
C ASP A 354 26.90 2.55 20.82
N GLU A 355 26.25 3.61 20.32
CA GLU A 355 24.87 3.54 19.86
C GLU A 355 24.72 2.71 18.58
N VAL A 356 23.61 1.98 18.48
CA VAL A 356 23.30 1.18 17.29
C VAL A 356 23.00 2.10 16.12
N PRO A 357 23.75 2.05 15.00
CA PRO A 357 23.48 2.87 13.83
C PRO A 357 22.24 2.39 13.04
N PRO A 358 21.66 3.26 12.19
CA PRO A 358 20.57 2.89 11.31
C PRO A 358 21.01 1.94 10.22
N THR A 359 20.09 1.09 9.77
CA THR A 359 20.31 0.16 8.66
C THR A 359 19.97 0.84 7.34
N TYR A 360 20.96 0.93 6.44
CA TYR A 360 20.77 1.41 5.07
C TYR A 360 21.20 0.36 4.06
N ASN A 361 20.32 0.09 3.10
CA ASN A 361 20.59 -0.79 1.97
C ASN A 361 20.43 0.02 0.67
N LYS A 362 21.47 0.05 -0.17
CA LYS A 362 21.37 0.68 -1.49
C LYS A 362 20.36 -0.09 -2.36
N THR A 363 19.23 0.54 -2.66
CA THR A 363 18.19 -0.04 -3.53
C THR A 363 18.26 0.57 -4.92
N ASN A 364 18.09 -0.30 -5.92
CA ASN A 364 17.83 0.09 -7.30
C ASN A 364 16.32 0.04 -7.56
N LYS A 365 15.85 0.61 -8.67
CA LYS A 365 14.44 0.51 -9.10
C LYS A 365 13.90 -0.93 -9.08
N PHE A 366 14.74 -1.89 -9.45
CA PHE A 366 14.41 -3.31 -9.45
C PHE A 366 14.32 -3.91 -8.04
N THR A 367 15.25 -3.54 -7.14
CA THR A 367 15.36 -4.18 -5.81
C THR A 367 14.49 -3.51 -4.75
N ARG A 368 14.03 -2.27 -4.97
CA ARG A 368 13.16 -1.52 -4.05
C ARG A 368 11.89 -2.30 -3.69
N GLY A 369 11.22 -2.90 -4.67
CA GLY A 369 10.01 -3.69 -4.42
C GLY A 369 10.24 -4.90 -3.51
N PHE A 370 11.33 -5.65 -3.72
CA PHE A 370 11.69 -6.80 -2.87
C PHE A 370 12.16 -6.37 -1.49
N GLN A 371 12.86 -5.24 -1.39
CA GLN A 371 13.33 -4.69 -0.13
C GLN A 371 12.14 -4.26 0.75
N ASN A 372 11.17 -3.53 0.18
CA ASN A 372 9.96 -3.11 0.88
C ASN A 372 9.16 -4.31 1.43
N LEU A 373 9.11 -5.42 0.70
CA LEU A 373 8.45 -6.66 1.14
C LEU A 373 9.09 -7.25 2.40
N ILE A 374 10.40 -7.07 2.57
CA ILE A 374 11.14 -7.58 3.73
C ILE A 374 11.06 -6.61 4.89
N GLU A 375 11.22 -5.32 4.60
CA GLU A 375 11.06 -4.25 5.60
C GLU A 375 9.66 -4.24 6.24
N ALA A 376 8.64 -4.70 5.51
CA ALA A 376 7.29 -4.89 6.05
C ALA A 376 7.20 -5.96 7.15
N TYR A 377 8.12 -6.95 7.18
CA TYR A 377 8.20 -7.92 8.28
C TYR A 377 8.97 -7.36 9.47
N GLY A 378 10.10 -6.70 9.18
CA GLY A 378 10.96 -6.07 10.17
C GLY A 378 12.14 -5.40 9.47
N ILE A 379 12.84 -4.51 10.17
CA ILE A 379 14.03 -3.86 9.63
C ILE A 379 15.27 -4.62 10.12
N ALA A 380 16.19 -4.88 9.20
CA ALA A 380 17.36 -5.72 9.49
C ALA A 380 18.24 -5.05 10.56
N SER A 381 18.83 -5.85 11.44
CA SER A 381 19.83 -5.35 12.38
C SER A 381 21.06 -4.84 11.63
N TYR A 382 21.81 -3.92 12.23
CA TYR A 382 22.97 -3.32 11.57
C TYR A 382 24.02 -4.39 11.20
N ARG A 383 24.44 -4.37 9.93
CA ARG A 383 25.38 -5.31 9.28
C ARG A 383 24.95 -6.77 9.23
N GLU A 384 23.67 -7.05 9.47
CA GLU A 384 23.09 -8.36 9.26
C GLU A 384 23.01 -8.72 7.76
N ALA A 385 23.04 -10.01 7.42
CA ALA A 385 22.82 -10.46 6.05
C ALA A 385 21.39 -10.15 5.60
N ASN A 386 21.26 -9.38 4.51
CA ASN A 386 19.96 -8.99 3.99
C ASN A 386 19.29 -10.15 3.22
N PRO A 387 18.09 -10.60 3.63
CA PRO A 387 17.35 -11.64 2.90
C PRO A 387 16.97 -11.23 1.47
N ALA A 388 16.91 -9.93 1.16
CA ALA A 388 16.39 -9.39 -0.10
C ALA A 388 17.09 -9.94 -1.34
N LEU A 389 18.40 -10.14 -1.23
CA LEU A 389 19.19 -10.66 -2.35
C LEU A 389 18.70 -12.05 -2.78
N TYR A 390 18.33 -12.90 -1.81
CA TYR A 390 17.88 -14.26 -2.07
C TYR A 390 16.41 -14.30 -2.49
N THR A 391 15.60 -13.49 -1.82
CA THR A 391 14.16 -13.36 -2.09
C THR A 391 13.89 -12.96 -3.54
N ILE A 392 14.78 -12.22 -4.22
CA ILE A 392 14.64 -11.91 -5.66
C ILE A 392 14.39 -13.15 -6.52
N ILE A 393 15.02 -14.28 -6.20
CA ILE A 393 14.90 -15.53 -6.97
C ILE A 393 14.03 -16.56 -6.26
N THR A 394 14.23 -16.76 -4.95
CA THR A 394 13.51 -17.81 -4.21
C THR A 394 12.01 -17.52 -4.11
N PHE A 395 11.62 -16.24 -4.01
CA PHE A 395 10.22 -15.85 -3.88
C PHE A 395 9.41 -16.13 -5.14
N PRO A 396 9.79 -15.63 -6.34
CA PRO A 396 9.10 -15.97 -7.57
C PRO A 396 9.15 -17.47 -7.89
N PHE A 397 10.21 -18.17 -7.51
CA PHE A 397 10.34 -19.62 -7.74
C PHE A 397 9.36 -20.44 -6.89
N LEU A 398 9.24 -20.16 -5.59
CA LEU A 398 8.24 -20.84 -4.74
C LEU A 398 6.81 -20.50 -5.17
N PHE A 399 6.58 -19.28 -5.65
CA PHE A 399 5.31 -18.86 -6.25
C PHE A 399 4.97 -19.70 -7.47
N ALA A 400 5.94 -19.88 -8.37
CA ALA A 400 5.76 -20.66 -9.59
C ALA A 400 5.42 -22.14 -9.33
N ILE A 401 5.89 -22.74 -8.24
CA ILE A 401 5.53 -24.11 -7.85
C ILE A 401 4.05 -24.20 -7.46
N MET A 402 3.53 -23.20 -6.74
CA MET A 402 2.11 -23.10 -6.36
C MET A 402 1.23 -22.76 -7.56
N PHE A 403 1.69 -21.81 -8.39
CA PHE A 403 0.96 -21.27 -9.54
C PHE A 403 1.59 -21.76 -10.85
N GLY A 404 1.67 -23.07 -11.00
CA GLY A 404 2.35 -23.71 -12.14
C GLY A 404 1.41 -23.99 -13.30
N ASP A 405 1.10 -22.98 -14.11
CA ASP A 405 0.36 -23.09 -15.37
C ASP A 405 1.02 -22.17 -16.41
N LEU A 406 1.33 -22.71 -17.59
CA LEU A 406 1.97 -21.95 -18.66
C LEU A 406 1.08 -20.81 -19.18
N GLY A 407 -0.23 -21.07 -19.30
CA GLY A 407 -1.21 -20.12 -19.84
C GLY A 407 -1.41 -18.94 -18.89
N HIS A 408 -1.66 -19.23 -17.61
CA HIS A 408 -1.78 -18.17 -16.60
C HIS A 408 -0.46 -17.43 -16.38
N GLY A 409 0.68 -18.14 -16.40
CA GLY A 409 2.01 -17.53 -16.32
C GLY A 409 2.30 -16.56 -17.46
N LEU A 410 1.86 -16.88 -18.69
CA LEU A 410 1.95 -15.98 -19.84
C LEU A 410 1.12 -14.70 -19.64
N ILE A 411 -0.10 -14.81 -19.09
CA ILE A 411 -0.95 -13.64 -18.79
C ILE A 411 -0.27 -12.75 -17.75
N LEU A 412 0.26 -13.32 -16.67
CA LEU A 412 1.01 -12.57 -15.65
C LEU A 412 2.27 -11.90 -16.22
N LEU A 413 2.99 -12.59 -17.10
CA LEU A 413 4.17 -12.05 -17.78
C LEU A 413 3.80 -10.87 -18.67
N LEU A 414 2.72 -10.98 -19.45
CA LEU A 414 2.24 -9.89 -20.31
C LEU A 414 1.79 -8.69 -19.46
N LEU A 415 1.09 -8.91 -18.36
CA LEU A 415 0.68 -7.86 -17.42
C LEU A 415 1.90 -7.19 -16.76
N GLY A 416 2.87 -7.97 -16.31
CA GLY A 416 4.14 -7.47 -15.76
C GLY A 416 4.92 -6.63 -16.78
N LEU A 417 5.04 -7.12 -18.01
CA LEU A 417 5.73 -6.43 -19.10
C LEU A 417 5.01 -5.14 -19.51
N TRP A 418 3.68 -5.18 -19.55
CA TRP A 418 2.81 -4.03 -19.79
C TRP A 418 3.07 -2.88 -18.80
N MET A 419 3.12 -3.20 -17.50
CA MET A 419 3.41 -2.22 -16.45
C MET A 419 4.83 -1.66 -16.53
N VAL A 420 5.81 -2.47 -16.96
CA VAL A 420 7.21 -2.03 -17.10
C VAL A 420 7.41 -1.14 -18.32
N LEU A 421 6.76 -1.43 -19.46
CA LEU A 421 6.89 -0.61 -20.67
C LEU A 421 6.23 0.76 -20.54
N TRP A 422 5.08 0.84 -19.84
CA TRP A 422 4.32 2.08 -19.66
C TRP A 422 4.53 2.76 -18.29
N GLU A 423 5.74 2.64 -17.73
CA GLU A 423 6.11 3.18 -16.40
C GLU A 423 5.75 4.67 -16.25
N LYS A 424 6.14 5.53 -17.20
CA LYS A 424 5.96 7.00 -17.09
C LYS A 424 4.51 7.46 -17.13
N THR A 425 3.64 6.72 -17.81
CA THR A 425 2.22 7.06 -17.94
C THR A 425 1.42 6.55 -16.74
N LEU A 426 1.81 5.40 -16.19
CA LEU A 426 1.08 4.69 -15.13
C LEU A 426 1.42 5.20 -13.72
N ASP A 427 2.56 5.87 -13.55
CA ASP A 427 2.97 6.52 -12.30
C ASP A 427 2.00 7.63 -11.84
N LYS A 428 1.17 8.13 -12.76
CA LYS A 428 0.20 9.20 -12.49
C LYS A 428 -1.04 8.74 -11.73
N ASN A 429 -1.37 7.45 -11.79
CA ASN A 429 -2.57 6.93 -11.14
C ASN A 429 -2.29 6.66 -9.66
N LYS A 430 -2.91 7.45 -8.78
CA LYS A 430 -2.68 7.42 -7.32
C LYS A 430 -3.67 6.55 -6.53
N GLU A 431 -4.38 5.63 -7.18
CA GLU A 431 -5.22 4.68 -6.43
C GLU A 431 -4.33 3.76 -5.57
N GLU A 432 -4.63 3.59 -4.29
CA GLU A 432 -3.81 2.82 -3.34
C GLU A 432 -3.53 1.39 -3.83
N ILE A 433 -4.56 0.72 -4.35
CA ILE A 433 -4.43 -0.64 -4.89
C ILE A 433 -3.49 -0.61 -6.11
N TRP A 434 -3.66 0.37 -7.00
CA TRP A 434 -2.81 0.51 -8.17
C TRP A 434 -1.35 0.77 -7.80
N GLN A 435 -1.09 1.62 -6.80
CA GLN A 435 0.26 1.90 -6.31
C GLN A 435 0.93 0.65 -5.74
N LEU A 436 0.19 -0.18 -5.00
CA LEU A 436 0.72 -1.45 -4.48
C LEU A 436 1.14 -2.38 -5.62
N PHE A 437 0.29 -2.55 -6.64
CA PHE A 437 0.61 -3.37 -7.82
C PHE A 437 1.76 -2.79 -8.64
N PHE A 438 1.80 -1.47 -8.80
CA PHE A 438 2.85 -0.76 -9.56
C PHE A 438 4.21 -0.82 -8.86
N GLY A 439 4.23 -0.71 -7.53
CA GLY A 439 5.43 -0.91 -6.71
C GLY A 439 6.00 -2.33 -6.83
N GLY A 440 5.13 -3.32 -7.04
CA GLY A 440 5.46 -4.73 -7.25
C GLY A 440 5.73 -5.16 -8.70
N ARG A 441 5.80 -4.24 -9.68
CA ARG A 441 5.85 -4.59 -11.12
C ARG A 441 6.94 -5.59 -11.51
N TYR A 442 8.14 -5.46 -10.94
CA TYR A 442 9.26 -6.38 -11.23
C TYR A 442 9.08 -7.75 -10.57
N ILE A 443 8.36 -7.80 -9.43
CA ILE A 443 8.02 -9.06 -8.75
C ILE A 443 7.03 -9.84 -9.64
N ILE A 444 5.99 -9.16 -10.14
CA ILE A 444 4.99 -9.77 -11.04
C ILE A 444 5.63 -10.29 -12.33
N LEU A 445 6.55 -9.51 -12.91
CA LEU A 445 7.30 -9.93 -14.09
C LEU A 445 8.09 -11.23 -13.83
N LEU A 446 8.84 -11.30 -12.74
CA LEU A 446 9.60 -12.51 -12.39
C LEU A 446 8.69 -13.69 -12.07
N MET A 447 7.59 -13.46 -11.35
CA MET A 447 6.59 -14.50 -11.05
C MET A 447 6.01 -15.09 -12.33
N GLY A 448 5.70 -14.26 -13.34
CA GLY A 448 5.24 -14.72 -14.66
C GLY A 448 6.29 -15.58 -15.38
N ILE A 449 7.55 -15.16 -15.40
CA ILE A 449 8.65 -15.92 -16.04
C ILE A 449 8.84 -17.29 -15.37
N PHE A 450 8.89 -17.33 -14.03
CA PHE A 450 9.07 -18.59 -13.31
C PHE A 450 7.81 -19.48 -13.38
N SER A 451 6.61 -18.91 -13.33
CA SER A 451 5.35 -19.64 -13.51
C SER A 451 5.26 -20.28 -14.91
N MET A 452 5.73 -19.59 -15.95
CA MET A 452 5.86 -20.16 -17.28
C MET A 452 6.85 -21.34 -17.31
N TYR A 453 8.00 -21.21 -16.62
CA TYR A 453 8.97 -22.28 -16.49
C TYR A 453 8.39 -23.52 -15.76
N THR A 454 7.74 -23.33 -14.61
CA THR A 454 7.14 -24.45 -13.85
C THR A 454 5.91 -25.03 -14.55
N GLY A 455 5.11 -24.22 -15.22
CA GLY A 455 3.99 -24.67 -16.06
C GLY A 455 4.47 -25.58 -17.19
N PHE A 456 5.61 -25.25 -17.80
CA PHE A 456 6.25 -26.12 -18.80
C PHE A 456 6.78 -27.43 -18.18
N VAL A 457 7.31 -27.40 -16.95
CA VAL A 457 7.72 -28.62 -16.21
C VAL A 457 6.52 -29.50 -15.85
N TYR A 458 5.40 -28.91 -15.42
CA TYR A 458 4.17 -29.66 -15.16
C TYR A 458 3.44 -30.08 -16.44
N ASN A 459 3.84 -29.54 -17.59
CA ASN A 459 3.20 -29.75 -18.89
C ASN A 459 1.70 -29.42 -18.83
N ASP A 460 1.35 -28.28 -18.23
CA ASP A 460 -0.04 -27.83 -18.08
C ASP A 460 -0.23 -26.43 -18.67
N VAL A 461 -1.18 -26.32 -19.60
CA VAL A 461 -1.61 -25.09 -20.28
C VAL A 461 -3.12 -25.02 -20.21
N PHE A 462 -3.67 -24.16 -19.34
CA PHE A 462 -5.12 -24.05 -19.16
C PHE A 462 -5.80 -25.42 -18.97
N SER A 463 -5.23 -26.33 -18.17
CA SER A 463 -5.65 -27.72 -17.94
C SER A 463 -5.42 -28.73 -19.08
N LYS A 464 -4.62 -28.37 -20.10
CA LYS A 464 -4.26 -29.25 -21.23
C LYS A 464 -2.76 -29.46 -21.34
N THR A 465 -2.38 -30.65 -21.80
CA THR A 465 -0.97 -31.02 -22.03
C THR A 465 -0.51 -30.68 -23.45
N MET A 466 0.78 -30.46 -23.60
CA MET A 466 1.44 -30.33 -24.90
C MET A 466 2.24 -31.58 -25.22
N ASN A 467 2.06 -32.15 -26.42
CA ASN A 467 2.83 -33.30 -26.89
C ASN A 467 3.98 -32.83 -27.80
N ILE A 468 5.13 -32.49 -27.20
CA ILE A 468 6.29 -31.94 -27.93
C ILE A 468 7.30 -33.05 -28.28
N PHE A 469 7.56 -33.99 -27.37
CA PHE A 469 8.63 -34.99 -27.52
C PHE A 469 8.12 -36.43 -27.79
N GLY A 470 6.81 -36.63 -27.90
CA GLY A 470 6.19 -37.95 -27.95
C GLY A 470 6.05 -38.59 -26.56
N SER A 471 5.02 -39.42 -26.39
CA SER A 471 4.75 -40.16 -25.14
C SER A 471 5.71 -41.34 -24.99
N GLY A 472 6.18 -41.60 -23.77
CA GLY A 472 6.98 -42.79 -23.45
C GLY A 472 6.14 -44.07 -23.33
N TRP A 473 4.83 -43.95 -23.44
CA TRP A 473 3.86 -45.06 -23.37
C TRP A 473 3.32 -45.40 -24.76
N SER A 474 3.29 -46.70 -25.06
CA SER A 474 2.67 -47.27 -26.26
C SER A 474 1.40 -48.04 -25.91
N ILE A 475 0.36 -47.87 -26.72
CA ILE A 475 -0.91 -48.61 -26.57
C ILE A 475 -0.81 -49.87 -27.43
N ASN A 476 -0.63 -51.05 -26.80
CA ASN A 476 -0.50 -52.33 -27.49
C ASN A 476 -1.85 -53.04 -27.76
N TYR A 477 -2.99 -52.33 -27.63
CA TYR A 477 -4.32 -52.89 -27.85
C TYR A 477 -4.79 -52.84 -29.32
N ASN A 478 -5.58 -53.84 -29.72
CA ASN A 478 -6.18 -53.89 -31.07
C ASN A 478 -7.29 -52.82 -31.21
N THR A 479 -7.49 -52.30 -32.42
CA THR A 479 -8.44 -51.20 -32.70
C THR A 479 -9.89 -51.54 -32.33
N SER A 480 -10.28 -52.80 -32.44
CA SER A 480 -11.60 -53.28 -31.99
C SER A 480 -11.79 -53.18 -30.48
N THR A 481 -10.75 -53.53 -29.70
CA THR A 481 -10.78 -53.52 -28.24
C THR A 481 -10.78 -52.11 -27.66
N ILE A 482 -10.17 -51.15 -28.37
CA ILE A 482 -10.15 -49.72 -28.02
C ILE A 482 -11.53 -49.07 -28.22
N MET A 483 -12.26 -49.48 -29.25
CA MET A 483 -13.60 -48.93 -29.54
C MET A 483 -14.69 -49.51 -28.63
N GLU A 484 -14.51 -50.73 -28.13
CA GLU A 484 -15.49 -51.41 -27.26
C GLU A 484 -15.37 -51.01 -25.78
N ASN A 485 -14.16 -50.71 -25.30
CA ASN A 485 -13.91 -50.43 -23.89
C ASN A 485 -13.71 -48.94 -23.62
N LYS A 486 -14.48 -48.40 -22.67
CA LYS A 486 -14.39 -47.00 -22.25
C LYS A 486 -13.13 -46.70 -21.42
N GLU A 487 -12.63 -47.68 -20.68
CA GLU A 487 -11.44 -47.56 -19.84
C GLU A 487 -10.53 -48.78 -20.08
N LEU A 488 -9.24 -48.55 -20.24
CA LEU A 488 -8.22 -49.57 -20.45
C LEU A 488 -7.08 -49.35 -19.46
N GLN A 489 -6.57 -50.44 -18.88
CA GLN A 489 -5.46 -50.42 -17.93
C GLN A 489 -4.18 -50.84 -18.65
N LEU A 490 -3.21 -49.93 -18.77
CA LEU A 490 -1.89 -50.22 -19.32
C LEU A 490 -1.01 -50.91 -18.27
N ASN A 491 -0.26 -51.93 -18.70
CA ASN A 491 0.69 -52.64 -17.85
C ASN A 491 2.08 -52.01 -17.95
N PRO A 492 2.64 -51.46 -16.84
CA PRO A 492 3.95 -50.79 -16.88
C PRO A 492 5.14 -51.67 -17.28
N SER A 493 5.01 -53.00 -17.25
CA SER A 493 6.08 -53.93 -17.63
C SER A 493 6.13 -54.22 -19.14
N GLU A 494 5.04 -54.00 -19.87
CA GLU A 494 4.93 -54.35 -21.30
C GLU A 494 4.62 -53.13 -22.18
N ASP A 495 3.88 -52.15 -21.66
CA ASP A 495 3.38 -50.99 -22.41
C ASP A 495 4.24 -49.72 -22.24
N TYR A 496 5.24 -49.76 -21.36
CA TYR A 496 6.16 -48.66 -21.12
C TYR A 496 7.48 -48.88 -21.86
N SER A 497 7.89 -47.92 -22.69
CA SER A 497 9.07 -48.05 -23.56
C SER A 497 10.41 -47.89 -22.84
N GLU A 498 10.44 -47.90 -21.50
CA GLU A 498 11.60 -47.63 -20.63
C GLU A 498 12.29 -46.28 -20.84
N THR A 499 11.78 -45.44 -21.74
CA THR A 499 12.32 -44.10 -21.99
C THR A 499 11.62 -43.07 -21.11
N VAL A 500 12.40 -42.26 -20.40
CA VAL A 500 11.89 -41.15 -19.60
C VAL A 500 11.58 -39.97 -20.52
N TYR A 501 10.44 -39.31 -20.30
CA TYR A 501 10.10 -38.09 -21.04
C TYR A 501 11.17 -37.02 -20.80
N TRP A 502 11.74 -36.49 -21.89
CA TRP A 502 12.93 -35.64 -21.84
C TRP A 502 12.78 -34.41 -20.93
N TYR A 503 11.61 -33.76 -20.94
CA TYR A 503 11.40 -32.55 -20.15
C TYR A 503 9.96 -32.43 -19.66
N GLY A 504 9.77 -32.54 -18.34
CA GLY A 504 8.47 -32.33 -17.68
C GLY A 504 7.67 -33.63 -17.48
N LEU A 505 6.34 -33.51 -17.38
CA LEU A 505 5.43 -34.64 -17.22
C LEU A 505 4.95 -35.17 -18.57
N ASP A 506 4.85 -36.50 -18.68
CA ASP A 506 4.35 -37.17 -19.89
C ASP A 506 2.89 -36.74 -20.16
N PRO A 507 2.56 -36.29 -21.40
CA PRO A 507 1.21 -35.90 -21.79
C PRO A 507 0.12 -36.94 -21.50
N LEU A 508 0.45 -38.24 -21.54
CA LEU A 508 -0.53 -39.31 -21.34
C LEU A 508 -1.20 -39.23 -19.96
N TRP A 509 -0.49 -38.76 -18.93
CA TRP A 509 -1.03 -38.65 -17.58
C TRP A 509 -2.24 -37.71 -17.49
N MET A 510 -2.38 -36.72 -18.37
CA MET A 510 -3.55 -35.82 -18.33
C MET A 510 -4.83 -36.52 -18.83
N LEU A 511 -4.69 -37.51 -19.70
CA LEU A 511 -5.80 -38.32 -20.22
C LEU A 511 -6.20 -39.45 -19.27
N ALA A 512 -5.28 -39.87 -18.39
CA ALA A 512 -5.50 -41.00 -17.50
C ALA A 512 -6.47 -40.69 -16.35
N THR A 513 -7.33 -41.64 -16.01
CA THR A 513 -8.29 -41.51 -14.88
C THR A 513 -7.58 -41.50 -13.52
N ASN A 514 -6.43 -42.16 -13.41
CA ASN A 514 -5.62 -42.25 -12.19
C ASN A 514 -4.60 -41.11 -12.01
N LYS A 515 -4.71 -40.03 -12.80
CA LYS A 515 -3.76 -38.90 -12.76
C LYS A 515 -3.62 -38.24 -11.40
N ILE A 516 -4.72 -38.12 -10.65
CA ILE A 516 -4.73 -37.43 -9.35
C ILE A 516 -3.86 -38.17 -8.35
N ILE A 517 -3.88 -39.51 -8.37
CA ILE A 517 -3.08 -40.34 -7.46
C ILE A 517 -1.59 -40.14 -7.73
N PHE A 518 -1.19 -40.12 -9.01
CA PHE A 518 0.19 -39.89 -9.43
C PHE A 518 0.65 -38.46 -9.08
N LEU A 519 -0.10 -37.45 -9.51
CA LEU A 519 0.23 -36.03 -9.30
C LEU A 519 0.28 -35.66 -7.82
N ASN A 520 -0.61 -36.22 -7.00
CA ASN A 520 -0.60 -36.01 -5.55
C ASN A 520 0.70 -36.54 -4.93
N SER A 521 1.06 -37.79 -5.22
CA SER A 521 2.30 -38.40 -4.74
C SER A 521 3.56 -37.63 -5.18
N PHE A 522 3.60 -37.18 -6.44
CA PHE A 522 4.70 -36.41 -7.00
C PHE A 522 4.83 -35.02 -6.36
N LYS A 523 3.76 -34.22 -6.40
CA LYS A 523 3.77 -32.83 -5.91
C LYS A 523 3.99 -32.76 -4.39
N MET A 524 3.43 -33.69 -3.61
CA MET A 524 3.65 -33.75 -2.16
C MET A 524 5.15 -33.98 -1.83
N LYS A 525 5.81 -34.93 -2.51
CA LYS A 525 7.25 -35.18 -2.31
C LYS A 525 8.10 -34.00 -2.74
N LEU A 526 7.78 -33.40 -3.88
CA LEU A 526 8.48 -32.23 -4.42
C LEU A 526 8.44 -31.04 -3.44
N SER A 527 7.27 -30.77 -2.86
CA SER A 527 7.05 -29.74 -1.85
C SER A 527 7.94 -29.93 -0.61
N ILE A 528 8.03 -31.16 -0.09
CA ILE A 528 8.89 -31.47 1.06
C ILE A 528 10.38 -31.29 0.71
N ILE A 529 10.81 -31.76 -0.47
CA ILE A 529 12.21 -31.64 -0.91
C ILE A 529 12.63 -30.17 -0.99
N PHE A 530 11.83 -29.33 -1.68
CA PHE A 530 12.14 -27.90 -1.75
C PHE A 530 12.09 -27.21 -0.38
N GLY A 531 11.14 -27.58 0.47
CA GLY A 531 11.05 -27.06 1.83
C GLY A 531 12.31 -27.34 2.66
N VAL A 532 12.79 -28.59 2.66
CA VAL A 532 14.00 -28.98 3.40
C VAL A 532 15.24 -28.28 2.85
N VAL A 533 15.41 -28.22 1.52
CA VAL A 533 16.54 -27.50 0.90
C VAL A 533 16.51 -26.01 1.25
N HIS A 534 15.33 -25.38 1.21
CA HIS A 534 15.16 -23.96 1.53
C HIS A 534 15.44 -23.65 3.02
N MET A 535 14.99 -24.51 3.94
CA MET A 535 15.30 -24.36 5.38
C MET A 535 16.78 -24.59 5.68
N ILE A 536 17.41 -25.60 5.07
CA ILE A 536 18.86 -25.84 5.20
C ILE A 536 19.62 -24.59 4.73
N PHE A 537 19.21 -24.01 3.61
CA PHE A 537 19.79 -22.77 3.11
C PHE A 537 19.64 -21.61 4.12
N GLY A 538 18.47 -21.44 4.73
CA GLY A 538 18.25 -20.43 5.77
C GLY A 538 19.13 -20.62 7.01
N VAL A 539 19.27 -21.84 7.52
CA VAL A 539 20.17 -22.12 8.66
C VAL A 539 21.63 -21.87 8.29
N CYS A 540 22.06 -22.22 7.07
CA CYS A 540 23.40 -21.90 6.56
C CYS A 540 23.69 -20.39 6.51
N MET A 541 22.67 -19.53 6.35
CA MET A 541 22.86 -18.08 6.40
C MET A 541 23.20 -17.57 7.80
N SER A 542 22.70 -18.22 8.85
CA SER A 542 23.05 -17.89 10.24
C SER A 542 24.57 -18.04 10.49
N LEU A 543 25.21 -19.04 9.86
CA LEU A 543 26.68 -19.20 9.92
C LEU A 543 27.42 -17.97 9.37
N VAL A 544 26.92 -17.38 8.29
CA VAL A 544 27.53 -16.20 7.66
C VAL A 544 27.42 -14.96 8.56
N ASN A 545 26.32 -14.83 9.30
CA ASN A 545 26.13 -13.79 10.32
C ASN A 545 27.10 -13.99 11.50
N HIS A 546 27.11 -15.17 12.12
CA HIS A 546 27.96 -15.43 13.28
C HIS A 546 29.46 -15.31 12.97
N ARG A 547 29.89 -15.73 11.77
CA ARG A 547 31.28 -15.57 11.32
C ARG A 547 31.68 -14.10 11.19
N HIS A 548 30.77 -13.23 10.74
CA HIS A 548 31.07 -11.81 10.54
C HIS A 548 31.10 -11.01 11.84
N PHE A 549 30.19 -11.29 12.78
CA PHE A 549 30.25 -10.70 14.13
C PHE A 549 31.36 -11.31 15.01
N HIS A 550 32.22 -12.17 14.45
CA HIS A 550 33.31 -12.87 15.15
C HIS A 550 32.85 -13.66 16.41
N ARG A 551 31.60 -14.12 16.44
CA ARG A 551 31.04 -14.91 17.56
C ARG A 551 31.21 -16.41 17.30
N LEU A 552 32.45 -16.91 17.41
CA LEU A 552 32.76 -18.34 17.23
C LEU A 552 32.00 -19.25 18.21
N GLU A 553 31.65 -18.72 19.38
CA GLU A 553 30.90 -19.41 20.42
C GLU A 553 29.51 -19.84 19.92
N ASN A 554 28.76 -18.94 19.25
CA ASN A 554 27.44 -19.26 18.71
C ASN A 554 27.51 -20.22 17.51
N VAL A 555 28.59 -20.19 16.74
CA VAL A 555 28.79 -21.17 15.65
C VAL A 555 28.86 -22.60 16.18
N LEU A 556 29.67 -22.82 17.24
CA LEU A 556 29.86 -24.16 17.79
C LEU A 556 28.63 -24.63 18.59
N LEU A 557 28.01 -23.72 19.35
CA LEU A 557 27.01 -24.08 20.36
C LEU A 557 25.57 -24.03 19.83
N GLU A 558 25.31 -23.27 18.77
CA GLU A 558 23.96 -23.02 18.25
C GLU A 558 23.80 -23.54 16.83
N PHE A 559 24.65 -23.11 15.89
CA PHE A 559 24.53 -23.50 14.49
C PHE A 559 24.78 -25.01 14.25
N ILE A 560 25.82 -25.60 14.83
CA ILE A 560 26.16 -27.01 14.59
C ILE A 560 25.04 -27.97 15.05
N PRO A 561 24.49 -27.87 16.28
CA PRO A 561 23.37 -28.72 16.69
C PRO A 561 22.13 -28.50 15.82
N GLN A 562 21.83 -27.25 15.44
CA GLN A 562 20.67 -26.91 14.61
C GLN A 562 20.72 -27.55 13.22
N ILE A 563 21.86 -27.43 12.52
CA ILE A 563 22.04 -27.99 11.17
C ILE A 563 22.11 -29.52 11.20
N LEU A 564 22.78 -30.09 12.22
CA LEU A 564 22.90 -31.54 12.36
C LEU A 564 21.54 -32.17 12.64
N PHE A 565 20.73 -31.58 13.52
CA PHE A 565 19.36 -32.02 13.77
C PHE A 565 18.49 -32.02 12.49
N LEU A 566 18.56 -30.95 11.70
CA LEU A 566 17.78 -30.82 10.45
C LEU A 566 18.22 -31.84 9.39
N ILE A 567 19.54 -32.02 9.20
CA ILE A 567 20.09 -32.96 8.20
C ILE A 567 19.75 -34.41 8.57
N LEU A 568 19.96 -34.80 9.83
CA LEU A 568 19.78 -36.19 10.25
C LEU A 568 18.33 -36.69 10.13
N LEU A 569 17.34 -35.83 10.40
CA LEU A 569 15.93 -36.21 10.32
C LEU A 569 15.33 -35.95 8.94
N PHE A 570 15.39 -34.70 8.48
CA PHE A 570 14.62 -34.26 7.32
C PHE A 570 15.37 -34.42 5.99
N ALA A 571 16.68 -34.18 5.96
CA ALA A 571 17.45 -34.46 4.74
C ALA A 571 17.55 -35.97 4.47
N TYR A 572 17.60 -36.80 5.53
CA TYR A 572 17.48 -38.25 5.39
C TYR A 572 16.12 -38.68 4.81
N MET A 573 15.03 -38.03 5.22
CA MET A 573 13.72 -38.28 4.61
C MET A 573 13.72 -37.94 3.11
N CYS A 574 14.34 -36.82 2.70
CA CYS A 574 14.50 -36.49 1.28
C CYS A 574 15.35 -37.53 0.55
N PHE A 575 16.44 -38.02 1.16
CA PHE A 575 17.27 -39.09 0.60
C PHE A 575 16.45 -40.36 0.37
N MET A 576 15.59 -40.78 1.31
CA MET A 576 14.69 -41.93 1.12
C MET A 576 13.72 -41.72 -0.05
N MET A 577 13.25 -40.50 -0.29
CA MET A 577 12.39 -40.20 -1.44
C MET A 577 13.12 -40.37 -2.78
N PHE A 578 14.34 -39.82 -2.90
CA PHE A 578 15.16 -39.98 -4.10
C PHE A 578 15.56 -41.44 -4.32
N PHE A 579 15.96 -42.15 -3.27
CA PHE A 579 16.29 -43.57 -3.36
C PHE A 579 15.08 -44.39 -3.81
N LYS A 580 13.87 -44.09 -3.30
CA LYS A 580 12.63 -44.73 -3.76
C LYS A 580 12.37 -44.52 -5.25
N TRP A 581 12.64 -43.33 -5.79
CA TRP A 581 12.46 -43.04 -7.20
C TRP A 581 13.42 -43.78 -8.12
N ILE A 582 14.63 -44.12 -7.63
CA ILE A 582 15.65 -44.80 -8.44
C ILE A 582 15.55 -46.33 -8.32
N ALA A 583 15.27 -46.85 -7.12
CA ALA A 583 15.38 -48.29 -6.86
C ALA A 583 14.18 -49.11 -7.38
N TYR A 584 12.95 -48.62 -7.24
CA TYR A 584 11.76 -49.43 -7.56
C TYR A 584 11.29 -49.20 -8.99
N SER A 585 11.37 -50.24 -9.82
CA SER A 585 10.91 -50.24 -11.23
C SER A 585 10.01 -51.46 -11.51
N ALA A 586 9.17 -51.35 -12.54
CA ALA A 586 8.24 -52.39 -12.98
C ALA A 586 8.91 -53.49 -13.83
N VAL A 587 10.14 -53.27 -14.31
CA VAL A 587 10.85 -54.16 -15.27
C VAL A 587 12.03 -54.91 -14.61
N THR A 588 12.17 -54.83 -13.29
CA THR A 588 13.30 -55.45 -12.57
C THR A 588 13.08 -56.95 -12.32
N ASP A 589 14.10 -57.77 -12.58
CA ASP A 589 14.10 -59.23 -12.38
C ASP A 589 14.05 -59.67 -10.90
N GLU A 590 14.43 -58.79 -9.97
CA GLU A 590 14.44 -59.10 -8.53
C GLU A 590 13.05 -58.87 -7.89
N ASP A 591 12.44 -59.95 -7.36
CA ASP A 591 11.10 -59.94 -6.77
C ASP A 591 10.89 -58.90 -5.66
N HIS A 592 11.97 -58.55 -4.92
CA HIS A 592 11.90 -57.59 -3.82
C HIS A 592 11.88 -56.11 -4.25
N LEU A 593 12.19 -55.80 -5.52
CA LEU A 593 12.16 -54.44 -6.09
C LEU A 593 10.89 -54.17 -6.91
N LYS A 594 9.94 -55.11 -6.92
CA LYS A 594 8.65 -54.95 -7.60
C LYS A 594 7.78 -53.88 -6.92
N PRO A 595 6.85 -53.23 -7.67
CA PRO A 595 5.96 -52.18 -7.15
C PRO A 595 5.14 -52.60 -5.92
N GLY A 596 4.78 -53.89 -5.82
CA GLY A 596 4.03 -54.44 -4.68
C GLY A 596 4.81 -54.46 -3.36
N CYS A 597 6.14 -54.46 -3.42
CA CYS A 597 7.02 -54.42 -2.25
C CYS A 597 7.53 -53.00 -1.91
N ALA A 598 7.08 -51.96 -2.62
CA ALA A 598 7.58 -50.60 -2.42
C ALA A 598 7.07 -49.98 -1.11
N PRO A 599 7.93 -49.73 -0.10
CA PRO A 599 7.50 -49.29 1.21
C PRO A 599 7.02 -47.84 1.20
N SER A 600 6.15 -47.49 2.16
CA SER A 600 5.70 -46.11 2.36
C SER A 600 6.73 -45.30 3.15
N VAL A 601 7.27 -44.25 2.54
CA VAL A 601 8.29 -43.37 3.17
C VAL A 601 7.77 -42.75 4.47
N LEU A 602 6.47 -42.40 4.53
CA LEU A 602 5.86 -41.82 5.73
C LEU A 602 5.83 -42.82 6.90
N ILE A 603 5.43 -44.06 6.64
CA ILE A 603 5.36 -45.10 7.67
C ILE A 603 6.77 -45.45 8.15
N MET A 604 7.75 -45.54 7.24
CA MET A 604 9.14 -45.74 7.61
C MET A 604 9.68 -44.61 8.50
N PHE A 605 9.32 -43.35 8.21
CA PHE A 605 9.70 -42.21 9.03
C PHE A 605 9.02 -42.23 10.42
N ILE A 606 7.75 -42.62 10.51
CA ILE A 606 7.03 -42.78 11.79
C ILE A 606 7.65 -43.92 12.61
N ASN A 607 7.90 -45.07 11.97
CA ASN A 607 8.51 -46.24 12.59
C ASN A 607 9.95 -45.98 13.07
N MET A 608 10.69 -45.15 12.31
CA MET A 608 11.98 -44.62 12.73
C MET A 608 11.83 -43.89 14.07
N MET A 609 10.94 -42.90 14.18
CA MET A 609 10.77 -42.12 15.43
C MET A 609 10.20 -42.93 16.61
N LEU A 610 9.35 -43.93 16.34
CA LEU A 610 8.70 -44.76 17.37
C LEU A 610 9.47 -46.04 17.73
N PHE A 611 10.61 -46.32 17.10
CA PHE A 611 11.38 -47.57 17.24
C PHE A 611 10.53 -48.85 17.05
N LYS A 612 9.62 -48.83 16.07
CA LYS A 612 8.77 -50.00 15.72
C LYS A 612 9.24 -50.63 14.41
N SER A 613 9.16 -51.95 14.32
CA SER A 613 9.35 -52.73 13.08
C SER A 613 8.00 -53.24 12.59
N GLN A 614 7.84 -53.38 11.27
CA GLN A 614 6.63 -53.91 10.65
C GLN A 614 6.95 -55.24 9.98
N GLU A 615 6.13 -56.27 10.18
CA GLU A 615 6.29 -57.56 9.51
C GLU A 615 6.09 -57.38 8.00
N PRO A 616 7.10 -57.70 7.16
CA PRO A 616 6.96 -57.60 5.71
C PRO A 616 6.09 -58.74 5.15
N LEU A 617 5.52 -58.52 3.96
CA LEU A 617 4.88 -59.59 3.17
C LEU A 617 5.92 -60.68 2.83
N ASP A 618 5.48 -61.94 2.68
CA ASP A 618 6.30 -63.17 2.51
C ASP A 618 7.33 -63.16 1.35
N THR A 619 7.42 -62.09 0.56
CA THR A 619 8.36 -61.92 -0.56
C THR A 619 9.14 -60.58 -0.53
N CYS A 620 8.86 -59.70 0.43
CA CYS A 620 9.38 -58.33 0.46
C CYS A 620 10.40 -58.11 1.59
N LYS A 621 11.41 -57.25 1.37
CA LYS A 621 12.32 -56.78 2.42
C LYS A 621 11.68 -55.64 3.20
N GLU A 622 11.83 -55.62 4.53
CA GLU A 622 11.32 -54.54 5.42
C GLU A 622 12.00 -53.18 5.14
N PHE A 623 13.27 -53.22 4.74
CA PHE A 623 14.10 -52.03 4.51
C PHE A 623 14.49 -51.87 3.04
N MET A 624 14.74 -50.63 2.62
CA MET A 624 15.05 -50.24 1.25
C MET A 624 16.49 -50.59 0.84
N PHE A 625 17.42 -50.57 1.79
CA PHE A 625 18.84 -50.92 1.56
C PHE A 625 19.45 -51.62 2.78
N ASP A 626 20.52 -52.38 2.55
CA ASP A 626 21.18 -53.14 3.60
C ASP A 626 21.84 -52.21 4.64
N GLY A 627 21.59 -52.44 5.94
CA GLY A 627 22.11 -51.61 7.03
C GLY A 627 21.25 -50.40 7.41
N GLN A 628 20.07 -50.22 6.80
CA GLN A 628 19.17 -49.09 7.08
C GLN A 628 18.75 -48.97 8.55
N LYS A 629 18.44 -50.08 9.22
CA LYS A 629 18.04 -50.08 10.65
C LYS A 629 19.14 -49.51 11.54
N THR A 630 20.39 -49.90 11.32
CA THR A 630 21.54 -49.40 12.08
C THR A 630 21.73 -47.90 11.86
N LEU A 631 21.62 -47.44 10.61
CA LEU A 631 21.75 -46.04 10.26
C LEU A 631 20.63 -45.16 10.85
N GLN A 632 19.38 -45.63 10.82
CA GLN A 632 18.24 -44.94 11.45
C GLN A 632 18.42 -44.78 12.96
N VAL A 633 18.87 -45.83 13.65
CA VAL A 633 19.14 -45.76 15.10
C VAL A 633 20.26 -44.75 15.39
N ILE A 634 21.34 -44.75 14.61
CA ILE A 634 22.43 -43.76 14.76
C ILE A 634 21.91 -42.33 14.59
N PHE A 635 21.07 -42.08 13.59
CA PHE A 635 20.53 -40.74 13.31
C PHE A 635 19.61 -40.23 14.43
N ILE A 636 18.76 -41.09 14.99
CA ILE A 636 17.89 -40.69 16.10
C ILE A 636 18.72 -40.43 17.36
N VAL A 637 19.69 -41.28 17.68
CA VAL A 637 20.54 -41.11 18.87
C VAL A 637 21.33 -39.80 18.78
N LEU A 638 21.95 -39.52 17.62
CA LEU A 638 22.64 -38.26 17.40
C LEU A 638 21.68 -37.06 17.45
N GLY A 639 20.48 -37.18 16.87
CA GLY A 639 19.44 -36.15 16.93
C GLY A 639 18.99 -35.85 18.36
N LEU A 640 18.82 -36.87 19.20
CA LEU A 640 18.48 -36.72 20.62
C LEU A 640 19.61 -36.07 21.43
N ILE A 641 20.89 -36.39 21.14
CA ILE A 641 22.05 -35.77 21.79
C ILE A 641 22.14 -34.27 21.49
N CYS A 642 21.67 -33.83 20.31
CA CYS A 642 21.65 -32.42 19.95
C CYS A 642 20.74 -31.58 20.85
N ILE A 643 19.69 -32.16 21.43
CA ILE A 643 18.72 -31.42 22.24
C ILE A 643 19.36 -30.95 23.56
N PRO A 644 19.98 -31.81 24.39
CA PRO A 644 20.75 -31.37 25.55
C PRO A 644 21.94 -30.47 25.17
N TRP A 645 22.58 -30.71 24.02
CA TRP A 645 23.68 -29.85 23.56
C TRP A 645 23.19 -28.41 23.36
N LEU A 646 22.12 -28.20 22.60
CA LEU A 646 21.58 -26.86 22.32
C LEU A 646 21.09 -26.15 23.60
N LEU A 647 20.50 -26.90 24.54
CA LEU A 647 19.96 -26.37 25.78
C LEU A 647 21.04 -25.91 26.77
N LEU A 648 22.03 -26.77 27.02
CA LEU A 648 22.95 -26.62 28.14
C LEU A 648 24.28 -25.97 27.75
N ALA A 649 24.72 -26.12 26.51
CA ALA A 649 26.10 -25.77 26.16
C ALA A 649 26.37 -24.26 26.20
N LYS A 650 25.44 -23.41 25.77
CA LYS A 650 25.58 -21.94 25.77
C LYS A 650 25.57 -21.33 27.20
N PRO A 651 24.59 -21.65 28.07
CA PRO A 651 24.61 -21.15 29.45
C PRO A 651 25.82 -21.63 30.25
N PHE A 652 26.22 -22.90 30.12
CA PHE A 652 27.43 -23.40 30.81
C PHE A 652 28.71 -22.73 30.31
N PHE A 653 28.80 -22.45 29.01
CA PHE A 653 29.95 -21.73 28.45
C PHE A 653 30.05 -20.31 29.00
N ILE A 654 28.94 -19.57 29.05
CA ILE A 654 28.89 -18.21 29.63
C ILE A 654 29.25 -18.24 31.12
N MET A 655 28.72 -19.22 31.88
CA MET A 655 29.05 -19.39 33.29
C MET A 655 30.55 -19.65 33.51
N TYR A 656 31.17 -20.49 32.66
CA TYR A 656 32.61 -20.73 32.71
C TYR A 656 33.42 -19.47 32.41
N LYS A 657 33.01 -18.68 31.40
CA LYS A 657 33.64 -17.41 31.04
C LYS A 657 33.52 -16.35 32.15
N ARG A 658 32.36 -16.23 32.79
CA ARG A 658 32.16 -15.34 33.96
C ARG A 658 33.02 -15.77 35.15
N LYS A 659 33.14 -17.07 35.41
CA LYS A 659 34.00 -17.61 36.48
C LYS A 659 35.50 -17.39 36.21
N GLY A 660 35.92 -17.43 34.95
CA GLY A 660 37.28 -17.08 34.52
C GLY A 660 37.59 -15.59 34.69
N LYS A 661 36.70 -14.70 34.24
CA LYS A 661 36.86 -13.23 34.44
C LYS A 661 36.85 -12.82 35.92
N ALA A 662 36.06 -13.51 36.76
CA ALA A 662 36.05 -13.27 38.21
C ALA A 662 37.39 -13.58 38.90
N HIS A 663 38.27 -14.37 38.27
CA HIS A 663 39.58 -14.71 38.81
C HIS A 663 40.68 -13.69 38.48
N ASP A 664 40.47 -12.83 37.46
CA ASP A 664 41.42 -11.79 37.01
C ASP A 664 41.19 -10.40 37.68
N HIS A 665 40.03 -10.16 38.30
CA HIS A 665 39.72 -8.88 38.97
C HIS A 665 40.19 -8.81 40.45
N VAL A 666 41.50 -8.95 40.68
CA VAL A 666 42.14 -8.60 41.98
C VAL A 666 43.01 -7.32 41.87
N ALA A 667 42.99 -6.59 40.75
CA ALA A 667 43.70 -5.31 40.62
C ALA A 667 42.79 -4.16 40.12
N GLU A 668 42.57 -3.21 41.03
CA GLU A 668 42.06 -1.82 40.93
C GLU A 668 40.69 -1.50 40.30
N PRO A 669 39.86 -0.64 40.96
CA PRO A 669 38.60 -0.15 40.41
C PRO A 669 38.84 1.12 39.57
N ALA A 670 38.65 1.04 38.25
CA ALA A 670 38.42 2.21 37.41
C ALA A 670 36.90 2.43 37.23
N PRO A 671 36.40 3.67 37.23
CA PRO A 671 34.97 3.95 37.09
C PRO A 671 34.53 3.64 35.65
N GLN A 672 33.61 2.69 35.48
CA GLN A 672 32.96 2.42 34.19
C GLN A 672 31.84 3.45 33.94
N PRO A 673 31.63 3.92 32.69
CA PRO A 673 30.55 4.82 32.35
C PRO A 673 29.21 4.08 32.33
N ALA A 674 28.17 4.75 32.82
CA ALA A 674 26.80 4.27 32.77
C ALA A 674 26.22 4.44 31.36
N GLY A 675 25.66 3.35 30.81
CA GLY A 675 24.81 3.43 29.61
C GLY A 675 25.16 2.43 28.52
N GLY A 676 24.88 1.14 28.75
CA GLY A 676 24.93 0.12 27.71
C GLY A 676 24.46 -1.21 28.26
N HIS A 677 23.19 -1.58 28.02
CA HIS A 677 22.66 -2.91 28.33
C HIS A 677 23.32 -3.95 27.41
N GLY A 678 24.55 -4.34 27.74
CA GLY A 678 25.19 -5.53 27.21
C GLY A 678 24.72 -6.76 27.99
N HIS A 679 24.51 -7.87 27.29
CA HIS A 679 24.16 -9.22 27.79
C HIS A 679 25.01 -9.76 28.96
N ASP A 680 26.02 -9.03 29.42
CA ASP A 680 26.93 -9.41 30.50
C ASP A 680 26.35 -9.18 31.92
N ASP A 681 25.30 -8.36 32.07
CA ASP A 681 24.66 -8.06 33.37
C ASP A 681 23.36 -8.84 33.64
N GLU A 682 22.86 -9.62 32.68
CA GLU A 682 21.65 -10.41 32.90
C GLU A 682 21.89 -11.55 33.91
N PRO A 683 20.94 -11.79 34.84
CA PRO A 683 21.02 -12.90 35.77
C PRO A 683 21.04 -14.22 35.01
N MET A 684 21.89 -15.17 35.44
CA MET A 684 22.00 -16.47 34.77
C MET A 684 20.65 -17.18 34.59
N SER A 685 19.71 -16.99 35.52
CA SER A 685 18.36 -17.55 35.43
C SER A 685 17.64 -17.11 34.14
N GLU A 686 17.77 -15.85 33.73
CA GLU A 686 17.13 -15.33 32.52
C GLU A 686 17.75 -15.94 31.26
N ILE A 687 19.08 -16.07 31.22
CA ILE A 687 19.79 -16.72 30.10
C ILE A 687 19.37 -18.19 29.96
N PHE A 688 19.24 -18.92 31.08
CA PHE A 688 18.75 -20.30 31.07
C PHE A 688 17.30 -20.40 30.57
N ILE A 689 16.42 -19.49 31.00
CA ILE A 689 15.01 -19.46 30.57
C ILE A 689 14.92 -19.13 29.07
N TYR A 690 15.61 -18.07 28.62
CA TYR A 690 15.64 -17.66 27.22
C TYR A 690 16.15 -18.78 26.32
N GLN A 691 17.28 -19.41 26.68
CA GLN A 691 17.84 -20.51 25.91
C GLN A 691 16.93 -21.74 25.89
N ALA A 692 16.22 -22.03 26.98
CA ALA A 692 15.26 -23.12 27.04
C ALA A 692 14.07 -22.87 26.09
N ILE A 693 13.52 -21.66 26.08
CA ILE A 693 12.46 -21.26 25.15
C ILE A 693 12.95 -21.40 23.72
N HIS A 694 14.11 -20.83 23.39
CA HIS A 694 14.69 -20.88 22.05
C HIS A 694 14.93 -22.32 21.56
N THR A 695 15.41 -23.21 22.44
CA THR A 695 15.64 -24.63 22.12
C THR A 695 14.32 -25.35 21.81
N ILE A 696 13.30 -25.18 22.66
CA ILE A 696 11.99 -25.81 22.49
C ILE A 696 11.30 -25.31 21.23
N GLU A 697 11.31 -23.98 21.04
CA GLU A 697 10.76 -23.34 19.86
C GLU A 697 11.45 -23.85 18.60
N TYR A 698 12.79 -23.89 18.54
CA TYR A 698 13.51 -24.37 17.36
C TYR A 698 13.14 -25.80 16.98
N ILE A 699 13.07 -26.73 17.95
CA ILE A 699 12.77 -28.15 17.69
C ILE A 699 11.34 -28.32 17.18
N LEU A 700 10.36 -27.73 17.87
CA LEU A 700 8.94 -27.82 17.49
C LEU A 700 8.69 -27.11 16.15
N SER A 701 9.29 -25.93 15.97
CA SER A 701 9.19 -25.16 14.74
C SER A 701 9.85 -25.89 13.57
N THR A 702 10.92 -26.66 13.74
CA THR A 702 11.52 -27.41 12.63
C THR A 702 10.55 -28.47 12.06
N ILE A 703 9.81 -29.16 12.92
CA ILE A 703 8.77 -30.11 12.48
C ILE A 703 7.59 -29.36 11.84
N SER A 704 7.11 -28.30 12.50
CA SER A 704 5.98 -27.49 12.04
C SER A 704 6.27 -26.80 10.70
N HIS A 705 7.45 -26.21 10.52
CA HIS A 705 7.89 -25.52 9.32
C HIS A 705 8.04 -26.50 8.15
N THR A 706 8.57 -27.71 8.38
CA THR A 706 8.62 -28.74 7.34
C THR A 706 7.22 -29.13 6.87
N ALA A 707 6.29 -29.37 7.80
CA ALA A 707 4.90 -29.68 7.45
C ALA A 707 4.21 -28.51 6.73
N SER A 708 4.56 -27.27 7.10
CA SER A 708 4.04 -26.03 6.50
C SER A 708 4.32 -25.94 5.00
N TYR A 709 5.44 -26.51 4.52
CA TYR A 709 5.76 -26.53 3.09
C TYR A 709 4.77 -27.34 2.24
N LEU A 710 3.96 -28.23 2.84
CA LEU A 710 2.88 -28.95 2.15
C LEU A 710 1.87 -28.02 1.47
N ARG A 711 1.81 -26.74 1.88
CA ARG A 711 1.04 -25.70 1.17
C ARG A 711 1.43 -25.58 -0.30
N LEU A 712 2.72 -25.73 -0.63
CA LEU A 712 3.21 -25.71 -2.02
C LEU A 712 2.46 -26.72 -2.88
N TRP A 713 2.28 -27.93 -2.34
CA TRP A 713 1.53 -28.99 -3.00
C TRP A 713 0.03 -28.71 -3.01
N ALA A 714 -0.56 -28.36 -1.87
CA ALA A 714 -2.01 -28.17 -1.74
C ALA A 714 -2.55 -27.09 -2.71
N LEU A 715 -1.88 -25.93 -2.77
CA LEU A 715 -2.28 -24.86 -3.68
C LEU A 715 -2.03 -25.23 -5.15
N SER A 716 -0.91 -25.88 -5.46
CA SER A 716 -0.62 -26.35 -6.82
C SER A 716 -1.62 -27.39 -7.32
N LEU A 717 -2.16 -28.22 -6.43
CA LEU A 717 -3.21 -29.18 -6.77
C LEU A 717 -4.56 -28.47 -6.94
N ALA A 718 -4.92 -27.58 -6.01
CA ALA A 718 -6.16 -26.81 -6.08
C ALA A 718 -6.23 -25.97 -7.37
N HIS A 719 -5.14 -25.27 -7.72
CA HIS A 719 -5.05 -24.47 -8.94
C HIS A 719 -5.26 -25.31 -10.21
N ALA A 720 -4.58 -26.46 -10.31
CA ALA A 720 -4.73 -27.36 -11.46
C ALA A 720 -6.17 -27.93 -11.57
N GLN A 721 -6.79 -28.30 -10.44
CA GLN A 721 -8.16 -28.81 -10.42
C GLN A 721 -9.21 -27.74 -10.74
N LEU A 722 -9.07 -26.54 -10.21
CA LEU A 722 -9.96 -25.43 -10.54
C LEU A 722 -9.87 -25.05 -12.03
N SER A 723 -8.66 -25.07 -12.59
CA SER A 723 -8.44 -24.84 -14.03
C SER A 723 -9.15 -25.90 -14.87
N GLU A 724 -9.04 -27.18 -14.48
CA GLU A 724 -9.70 -28.29 -15.16
C GLU A 724 -11.23 -28.20 -15.07
N VAL A 725 -11.78 -27.91 -13.89
CA VAL A 725 -13.24 -27.75 -13.71
C VAL A 725 -13.76 -26.59 -14.53
N LEU A 726 -13.06 -25.45 -14.55
CA LEU A 726 -13.48 -24.29 -15.32
C LEU A 726 -13.41 -24.56 -16.83
N TYR A 727 -12.39 -25.27 -17.31
CA TYR A 727 -12.32 -25.69 -18.71
C TYR A 727 -13.44 -26.66 -19.08
N THR A 728 -13.67 -27.70 -18.27
CA THR A 728 -14.64 -28.77 -18.56
C THR A 728 -16.09 -28.33 -18.39
N MET A 729 -16.40 -27.45 -17.42
CA MET A 729 -17.77 -27.01 -17.17
C MET A 729 -18.18 -25.82 -18.04
N VAL A 730 -17.27 -24.90 -18.35
CA VAL A 730 -17.61 -23.68 -19.09
C VAL A 730 -17.20 -23.82 -20.56
N PHE A 731 -15.91 -24.02 -20.83
CA PHE A 731 -15.39 -23.96 -22.20
C PHE A 731 -15.83 -25.16 -23.05
N HIS A 732 -15.95 -26.35 -22.45
CA HIS A 732 -16.37 -27.56 -23.17
C HIS A 732 -17.78 -27.47 -23.75
N ILE A 733 -18.71 -26.74 -23.11
CA ILE A 733 -20.08 -26.53 -23.63
C ILE A 733 -20.03 -25.84 -25.00
N GLY A 734 -19.10 -24.91 -25.19
CA GLY A 734 -18.88 -24.23 -26.46
C GLY A 734 -18.40 -25.16 -27.57
N LEU A 735 -17.64 -26.20 -27.21
CA LEU A 735 -16.91 -27.06 -28.15
C LEU A 735 -17.72 -28.27 -28.67
N GLN A 736 -18.93 -28.51 -28.16
CA GLN A 736 -19.73 -29.70 -28.53
C GLN A 736 -20.43 -29.60 -29.89
N ASN A 737 -20.55 -28.40 -30.47
CA ASN A 737 -21.30 -28.19 -31.71
C ASN A 737 -20.37 -27.83 -32.89
N ASP A 738 -20.27 -28.72 -33.89
CA ASP A 738 -19.43 -28.54 -35.11
C ASP A 738 -20.05 -27.63 -36.19
N SER A 739 -21.22 -27.03 -35.93
CA SER A 739 -21.93 -26.17 -36.89
C SER A 739 -21.38 -24.73 -36.92
N TYR A 740 -21.69 -23.96 -37.97
CA TYR A 740 -21.45 -22.51 -38.00
C TYR A 740 -22.10 -21.76 -36.81
N VAL A 741 -23.20 -22.30 -36.27
CA VAL A 741 -23.82 -21.82 -35.04
C VAL A 741 -22.92 -22.04 -33.81
N GLY A 742 -22.13 -23.12 -33.83
CA GLY A 742 -21.11 -23.43 -32.83
C GLY A 742 -20.01 -22.37 -32.75
N ALA A 743 -19.58 -21.80 -33.89
CA ALA A 743 -18.58 -20.73 -33.88
C ALA A 743 -19.06 -19.46 -33.12
N ILE A 744 -20.33 -19.08 -33.31
CA ILE A 744 -20.93 -17.95 -32.57
C ILE A 744 -21.07 -18.30 -31.09
N MET A 745 -21.48 -19.55 -30.79
CA MET A 745 -21.62 -20.04 -29.42
C MET A 745 -20.27 -20.07 -28.67
N ILE A 746 -19.17 -20.48 -29.33
CA ILE A 746 -17.82 -20.45 -28.75
C ILE A 746 -17.42 -19.02 -28.38
N TRP A 747 -17.67 -18.04 -29.24
CA TRP A 747 -17.34 -16.64 -28.94
C TRP A 747 -18.11 -16.12 -27.72
N VAL A 748 -19.41 -16.44 -27.61
CA VAL A 748 -20.25 -16.05 -26.47
C VAL A 748 -19.81 -16.75 -25.18
N VAL A 749 -19.43 -18.02 -25.23
CA VAL A 749 -18.98 -18.82 -24.07
C VAL A 749 -17.54 -18.49 -23.66
N PHE A 750 -16.71 -18.03 -24.59
CA PHE A 750 -15.33 -17.63 -24.32
C PHE A 750 -15.24 -16.39 -23.42
N TRP A 751 -16.14 -15.41 -23.59
CA TRP A 751 -16.14 -14.19 -22.77
C TRP A 751 -16.28 -14.48 -21.26
N PRO A 752 -17.30 -15.21 -20.78
CA PRO A 752 -17.41 -15.56 -19.36
C PRO A 752 -16.29 -16.49 -18.90
N TRP A 753 -15.81 -17.42 -19.74
CA TRP A 753 -14.64 -18.25 -19.43
C TRP A 753 -13.39 -17.39 -19.15
N SER A 754 -13.12 -16.40 -20.00
CA SER A 754 -11.99 -15.48 -19.88
C SER A 754 -12.09 -14.61 -18.63
N VAL A 755 -13.27 -14.02 -18.36
CA VAL A 755 -13.50 -13.20 -17.16
C VAL A 755 -13.31 -14.00 -15.87
N LEU A 756 -13.85 -15.23 -15.81
CA LEU A 756 -13.68 -16.10 -14.65
C LEU A 756 -12.22 -16.55 -14.47
N THR A 757 -11.53 -16.82 -15.58
CA THR A 757 -10.10 -17.18 -15.55
C THR A 757 -9.23 -16.04 -15.03
N ILE A 758 -9.42 -14.83 -15.55
CA ILE A 758 -8.63 -13.67 -15.11
C ILE A 758 -8.99 -13.27 -13.67
N GLY A 759 -10.28 -13.22 -13.32
CA GLY A 759 -10.71 -12.79 -11.99
C GLY A 759 -10.38 -13.80 -10.88
N ILE A 760 -10.81 -15.05 -11.04
CA ILE A 760 -10.70 -16.06 -9.99
C ILE A 760 -9.31 -16.71 -10.01
N LEU A 761 -8.85 -17.20 -11.16
CA LEU A 761 -7.60 -17.96 -11.23
C LEU A 761 -6.37 -17.04 -11.21
N VAL A 762 -6.31 -16.03 -12.07
CA VAL A 762 -5.13 -15.15 -12.10
C VAL A 762 -5.14 -14.14 -10.94
N GLY A 763 -6.30 -13.54 -10.66
CA GLY A 763 -6.46 -12.55 -9.58
C GLY A 763 -6.44 -13.16 -8.18
N MET A 764 -7.50 -13.87 -7.80
CA MET A 764 -7.68 -14.35 -6.41
C MET A 764 -6.70 -15.46 -6.01
N GLU A 765 -6.57 -16.51 -6.83
CA GLU A 765 -5.63 -17.61 -6.56
C GLU A 765 -4.16 -17.14 -6.69
N GLY A 766 -3.86 -16.24 -7.64
CA GLY A 766 -2.55 -15.60 -7.73
C GLY A 766 -2.18 -14.82 -6.47
N LEU A 767 -3.10 -14.00 -5.93
CA LEU A 767 -2.87 -13.27 -4.69
C LEU A 767 -2.73 -14.23 -3.48
N SER A 768 -3.54 -15.29 -3.42
CA SER A 768 -3.45 -16.32 -2.39
C SER A 768 -2.06 -17.00 -2.40
N ALA A 769 -1.61 -17.45 -3.56
CA ALA A 769 -0.28 -18.04 -3.74
C ALA A 769 0.83 -17.06 -3.35
N PHE A 770 0.71 -15.78 -3.70
CA PHE A 770 1.66 -14.73 -3.32
C PHE A 770 1.76 -14.54 -1.79
N LEU A 771 0.62 -14.52 -1.07
CA LEU A 771 0.64 -14.39 0.39
C LEU A 771 1.19 -15.64 1.08
N HIS A 772 0.91 -16.82 0.53
CA HIS A 772 1.46 -18.07 1.06
C HIS A 772 2.97 -18.19 0.84
N THR A 773 3.51 -17.72 -0.28
CA THR A 773 4.97 -17.68 -0.49
C THR A 773 5.64 -16.65 0.40
N LEU A 774 5.02 -15.49 0.59
CA LEU A 774 5.49 -14.46 1.52
C LEU A 774 5.57 -15.01 2.93
N ARG A 775 4.55 -15.75 3.39
CA ARG A 775 4.57 -16.44 4.67
C ARG A 775 5.75 -17.40 4.79
N LEU A 776 5.99 -18.25 3.77
CA LEU A 776 7.12 -19.19 3.71
C LEU A 776 8.49 -18.51 3.85
N HIS A 777 8.60 -17.24 3.47
CA HIS A 777 9.84 -16.46 3.65
C HIS A 777 9.91 -15.83 5.04
N TRP A 778 8.84 -15.20 5.51
CA TRP A 778 8.83 -14.51 6.81
C TRP A 778 8.94 -15.47 8.00
N VAL A 779 8.17 -16.56 8.00
CA VAL A 779 8.12 -17.46 9.16
C VAL A 779 9.15 -18.57 9.03
N GLU A 780 9.22 -19.26 7.89
CA GLU A 780 10.03 -20.47 7.76
C GLU A 780 11.50 -20.19 7.40
N PHE A 781 11.80 -19.12 6.64
CA PHE A 781 13.15 -18.78 6.21
C PHE A 781 13.83 -17.74 7.12
N MET A 782 13.19 -16.59 7.37
CA MET A 782 13.78 -15.49 8.14
C MET A 782 13.99 -15.85 9.62
N SER A 783 13.08 -16.61 10.24
CA SER A 783 13.22 -17.02 11.66
C SER A 783 14.51 -17.78 12.00
N LYS A 784 15.27 -18.24 11.00
CA LYS A 784 16.51 -19.01 11.22
C LYS A 784 17.77 -18.15 11.33
N PHE A 785 17.78 -16.93 10.79
CA PHE A 785 18.99 -16.10 10.76
C PHE A 785 18.73 -14.60 10.89
N TYR A 786 17.47 -14.16 10.82
CA TYR A 786 17.07 -12.78 10.78
C TYR A 786 16.48 -12.35 12.13
N GLU A 787 17.17 -11.47 12.85
CA GLU A 787 16.75 -10.96 14.15
C GLU A 787 15.73 -9.81 14.02
N GLY A 788 15.89 -8.93 13.02
CA GLY A 788 14.88 -7.93 12.65
C GLY A 788 14.62 -6.81 13.67
N LEU A 789 15.59 -6.51 14.55
CA LEU A 789 15.46 -5.50 15.62
C LEU A 789 16.03 -4.11 15.23
N GLY A 790 16.39 -3.91 13.97
CA GLY A 790 16.98 -2.66 13.51
C GLY A 790 15.97 -1.53 13.32
N TYR A 791 16.47 -0.33 13.02
CA TYR A 791 15.67 0.79 12.56
C TYR A 791 16.18 1.32 11.23
N ALA A 792 15.26 1.80 10.40
CA ALA A 792 15.55 2.14 9.01
C ALA A 792 16.25 3.49 8.92
N PHE A 793 17.23 3.57 8.01
CA PHE A 793 17.86 4.83 7.67
C PHE A 793 16.87 5.72 6.92
N LYS A 794 16.48 6.84 7.54
CA LYS A 794 15.64 7.89 6.94
C LYS A 794 16.48 9.13 6.70
N PRO A 795 17.14 9.26 5.53
CA PRO A 795 17.96 10.43 5.26
C PRO A 795 17.09 11.69 5.09
N PHE A 796 17.60 12.83 5.55
CA PHE A 796 17.01 14.13 5.26
C PHE A 796 17.24 14.47 3.78
N SER A 797 16.24 14.22 2.95
CA SER A 797 16.25 14.47 1.49
C SER A 797 14.98 15.18 1.05
N PHE A 798 15.12 16.25 0.26
CA PHE A 798 13.94 16.95 -0.28
C PHE A 798 13.12 16.09 -1.23
N LYS A 799 13.75 15.16 -1.97
CA LYS A 799 13.03 14.26 -2.88
C LYS A 799 12.14 13.30 -2.10
N ALA A 800 12.66 12.72 -1.03
CA ALA A 800 11.89 11.79 -0.19
C ALA A 800 10.71 12.50 0.50
N LEU A 801 10.91 13.72 1.00
CA LEU A 801 9.86 14.52 1.63
C LEU A 801 8.73 14.89 0.66
N LEU A 802 9.07 15.23 -0.59
CA LEU A 802 8.08 15.53 -1.61
C LEU A 802 7.34 14.26 -2.08
N GLU A 803 8.01 13.11 -2.13
CA GLU A 803 7.38 11.81 -2.46
C GLU A 803 6.44 11.30 -1.34
N GLU A 804 6.81 11.46 -0.06
CA GLU A 804 5.99 11.01 1.08
C GLU A 804 4.65 11.77 1.15
N GLU A 805 4.66 13.09 1.00
CA GLU A 805 3.41 13.89 1.01
C GLU A 805 2.59 13.77 -0.27
N GLU A 806 3.19 13.29 -1.37
CA GLU A 806 2.41 12.97 -2.58
C GLU A 806 1.63 11.66 -2.46
N ALA A 807 1.99 10.82 -1.49
CA ALA A 807 1.34 9.55 -1.17
C ALA A 807 0.27 9.68 -0.06
N GLU A 808 0.36 10.72 0.78
CA GLU A 808 -0.71 11.16 1.70
C GLU A 808 -1.78 12.01 0.99
#